data_AF-A0A7J0H8Y2-F1
#
_entry.id   AF-A0A7J0H8Y2-F1
#
_cell.length_a   1.000
_cell.length_b   1.000
_cell.length_c   1.000
_cell.angle_alpha   90.00
_cell.angle_beta   90.00
_cell.angle_gamma   90.00
#
_symmetry.space_group_name_H-M   'P 1'
#
loop_
_entity.id
_entity.type
_entity.pdbx_description
1 polymer ?
#
loop_
_entity_poly.entity_id
_entity_poly.type
_entity_poly.pdbx_seq_one_letter_code
_entity_poly.pdbx_strand_id
1 'polypeptide(L)'
;MSRSSRTLYVGNLPGDIREREVEDIFYKYGPILHIDLKIPPRPPGYAFVEYEEARDAEDAIRGHDGYDFDGHRLRVELAHGGRGHSSSIDRHSSYSKGGGGGGGRGGVSKRSDYRVLVTGLPKSASWQDLKDHMRQAGDVCFSQVFRDARGTTGIVDYTSHDDMRYAIRKLDDSEFRNAFARGIVRVREYKSSRSPSRSYSRSRSHSRSISRSRSLSRSRSRSRSKSPKAKSSRRSPVRSRSRSASSRSRSGSKPRSQSRSPVKARSPVPSVRFGLWLNLLAPDSVETQTGYFTRIYISSLLVFCEGTNTITRNDFPYPPHFVFGSGTSAYQEDVQLMVETGLEVYRLSISWPRLIPNGRGPINPKGLEYYNNVINELIKHGIQPHATLIHFDLPQALEDEYGGWLSRKMVKDFTAYADVCFREFGDRVLYWTTMNEANMFTIGGYDIGVTPPQHCSPPFGVSNCSAGNSSIEPYVAAHHILLAHASTAKLYKKKYQGRQHGFVGINVYAYWCVPYTNATNDVIAAQRATDFFLGWFIEPLVFGDYPDTMKKNVGTRLPTFTKRESELVKGSCDFFGVNHYLIMYIKDSPSGLKMETRDFNMDMAVELICMLLILTELELRLLSSSGGATSSLRGAPYEQGDTPPNEFPLTPSGLLELLEYFKQFYGNPPVYVHENGQQTQRNATLIDTPRVRYLQGYIGSLLDAVRNGSNARGYFYWSFMDLFELLGGYDTSFGLFYVDLNDKDLKRYPKLSAHWYSNFLKGKISSSNGAIEVEKTTLSLLQSHASQ
;
A
#
# COMPACT_ATOMS: atom_id res chain seq x y z
N MET A 1 14.71 39.76 18.52
CA MET A 1 15.05 38.54 19.27
C MET A 1 14.92 37.37 18.31
N SER A 2 15.94 36.49 18.25
CA SER A 2 15.88 35.30 17.40
C SER A 2 14.92 34.26 17.96
N ARG A 3 14.49 33.31 17.12
CA ARG A 3 13.95 32.02 17.59
C ARG A 3 15.14 31.06 17.68
N SER A 4 15.63 30.78 18.88
CA SER A 4 16.58 29.67 19.07
C SER A 4 15.93 28.37 18.62
N SER A 5 16.64 27.58 17.81
CA SER A 5 16.19 26.26 17.40
C SER A 5 16.71 25.24 18.41
N ARG A 6 15.86 24.28 18.81
CA ARG A 6 16.24 23.18 19.72
C ARG A 6 16.79 21.95 19.00
N THR A 7 16.92 22.02 17.68
CA THR A 7 17.40 20.93 16.82
C THR A 7 18.70 21.34 16.15
N LEU A 8 19.74 20.52 16.30
CA LEU A 8 21.03 20.66 15.64
C LEU A 8 21.09 19.80 14.38
N TYR A 9 21.88 20.24 13.41
CA TYR A 9 22.47 19.40 12.37
C TYR A 9 23.92 19.12 12.75
N VAL A 10 24.31 17.85 12.73
CA VAL A 10 25.67 17.36 12.96
C VAL A 10 26.13 16.67 11.69
N GLY A 11 26.97 17.33 10.89
CA GLY A 11 27.52 16.80 9.65
C GLY A 11 28.96 16.30 9.80
N ASN A 12 29.43 15.64 8.75
CA ASN A 12 30.78 15.06 8.63
C ASN A 12 31.08 13.94 9.63
N LEU A 13 30.11 13.07 9.90
CA LEU A 13 30.30 11.89 10.75
C LEU A 13 30.91 10.70 9.95
N PRO A 14 31.64 9.78 10.62
CA PRO A 14 32.09 8.52 10.03
C PRO A 14 30.97 7.67 9.41
N GLY A 15 31.31 6.79 8.47
CA GLY A 15 30.35 5.95 7.75
C GLY A 15 29.79 4.77 8.54
N ASP A 16 30.40 4.44 9.68
CA ASP A 16 30.13 3.30 10.55
C ASP A 16 29.67 3.71 11.97
N ILE A 17 29.57 5.02 12.24
CA ILE A 17 29.11 5.57 13.51
C ILE A 17 27.69 5.07 13.86
N ARG A 18 27.42 4.88 15.14
CA ARG A 18 26.11 4.49 15.67
C ARG A 18 25.45 5.65 16.42
N GLU A 19 24.13 5.59 16.51
CA GLU A 19 23.31 6.61 17.19
C GLU A 19 23.76 6.86 18.64
N ARG A 20 24.16 5.79 19.34
CA ARG A 20 24.73 5.86 20.69
C ARG A 20 26.06 6.61 20.77
N GLU A 21 26.90 6.53 19.75
CA GLU A 21 28.17 7.27 19.73
C GLU A 21 27.91 8.77 19.52
N VAL A 22 26.84 9.13 18.78
CA VAL A 22 26.32 10.51 18.73
C VAL A 22 25.72 10.92 20.08
N GLU A 23 24.98 10.05 20.76
CA GLU A 23 24.45 10.28 22.11
C GLU A 23 25.57 10.55 23.12
N ASP A 24 26.60 9.70 23.17
CA ASP A 24 27.78 9.82 24.05
C ASP A 24 28.59 11.11 23.78
N ILE A 25 28.60 11.62 22.54
CA ILE A 25 29.19 12.93 22.19
C ILE A 25 28.34 14.08 22.76
N PHE A 26 27.01 14.01 22.69
CA PHE A 26 26.13 15.17 22.89
C PHE A 26 25.36 15.23 24.23
N TYR A 27 25.16 14.13 24.95
CA TYR A 27 24.33 14.09 26.18
C TYR A 27 24.80 15.07 27.28
N LYS A 28 26.11 15.38 27.31
CA LYS A 28 26.74 16.23 28.32
C LYS A 28 26.31 17.70 28.28
N TYR A 29 25.65 18.13 27.19
CA TYR A 29 25.13 19.50 27.04
C TYR A 29 23.69 19.67 27.54
N GLY A 30 22.91 18.58 27.64
CA GLY A 30 21.53 18.61 28.09
C GLY A 30 20.71 17.38 27.69
N PRO A 31 19.43 17.28 28.10
CA PRO A 31 18.57 16.15 27.78
C PRO A 31 18.27 16.10 26.27
N ILE A 32 18.66 15.00 25.63
CA ILE A 32 18.35 14.72 24.22
C ILE A 32 16.97 14.05 24.17
N LEU A 33 16.06 14.61 23.37
CA LEU A 33 14.73 14.05 23.10
C LEU A 33 14.75 13.03 21.94
N HIS A 34 15.60 13.26 20.94
CA HIS A 34 15.66 12.44 19.72
C HIS A 34 17.01 12.62 18.99
N ILE A 35 17.55 11.53 18.45
CA ILE A 35 18.64 11.56 17.46
C ILE A 35 18.13 10.94 16.16
N ASP A 36 18.28 11.64 15.04
CA ASP A 36 17.97 11.11 13.71
C ASP A 36 19.26 10.97 12.89
N LEU A 37 19.97 9.85 13.08
CA LEU A 37 21.21 9.54 12.38
C LEU A 37 20.92 9.05 10.95
N LYS A 38 21.49 9.74 9.96
CA LYS A 38 21.45 9.40 8.54
C LYS A 38 22.85 9.03 8.05
N ILE A 39 23.04 7.74 7.76
CA ILE A 39 24.19 7.23 7.02
C ILE A 39 23.75 7.04 5.56
N PRO A 40 24.05 7.99 4.64
CA PRO A 40 23.78 7.79 3.22
C PRO A 40 24.72 6.71 2.63
N PRO A 41 24.38 6.07 1.49
CA PRO A 41 25.23 5.04 0.86
C PRO A 41 26.61 5.50 0.37
N ARG A 42 26.98 6.76 0.60
CA ARG A 42 28.30 7.36 0.34
C ARG A 42 28.58 8.37 1.47
N PRO A 43 29.61 8.19 2.30
CA PRO A 43 29.89 9.07 3.44
C PRO A 43 30.22 10.52 3.00
N PRO A 44 30.16 11.50 3.92
CA PRO A 44 29.97 11.34 5.37
C PRO A 44 28.51 11.12 5.80
N GLY A 45 28.37 10.56 7.01
CA GLY A 45 27.11 10.56 7.76
C GLY A 45 26.75 11.96 8.27
N TYR A 46 25.48 12.12 8.63
CA TYR A 46 24.99 13.28 9.37
C TYR A 46 23.86 12.89 10.32
N ALA A 47 23.69 13.61 11.43
CA ALA A 47 22.60 13.39 12.37
C ALA A 47 21.83 14.69 12.62
N PHE A 48 20.56 14.57 13.01
CA PHE A 48 19.86 15.65 13.70
C PHE A 48 19.73 15.31 15.19
N VAL A 49 20.13 16.22 16.08
CA VAL A 49 20.03 16.04 17.54
C VAL A 49 19.02 17.07 18.07
N GLU A 50 17.93 16.61 18.68
CA GLU A 50 16.90 17.48 19.26
C GLU A 50 16.99 17.47 20.79
N TYR A 51 17.23 18.64 21.39
CA TYR A 51 17.28 18.85 22.83
C TYR A 51 15.92 19.25 23.41
N GLU A 52 15.76 19.05 24.71
CA GLU A 52 14.60 19.54 25.47
C GLU A 52 14.59 21.08 25.56
N GLU A 53 15.73 21.68 25.90
CA GLU A 53 15.93 23.13 25.97
C GLU A 53 16.76 23.66 24.79
N ALA A 54 16.42 24.86 24.31
CA ALA A 54 17.11 25.48 23.17
C ALA A 54 18.49 26.09 23.54
N ARG A 55 18.82 26.18 24.83
CA ARG A 55 20.13 26.67 25.31
C ARG A 55 21.20 25.58 25.21
N ASP A 56 20.84 24.36 25.57
CA ASP A 56 21.64 23.15 25.48
C ASP A 56 22.15 22.92 24.05
N ALA A 57 21.28 23.19 23.06
CA ALA A 57 21.63 23.20 21.64
C ALA A 57 22.65 24.29 21.27
N GLU A 58 22.53 25.50 21.81
CA GLU A 58 23.51 26.57 21.59
C GLU A 58 24.87 26.28 22.26
N ASP A 59 24.89 25.64 23.44
CA ASP A 59 26.12 25.21 24.11
C ASP A 59 26.79 24.01 23.43
N ALA A 60 26.01 23.07 22.89
CA ALA A 60 26.52 21.98 22.06
C ALA A 60 27.19 22.47 20.76
N ILE A 61 26.64 23.51 20.10
CA ILE A 61 27.33 24.19 18.97
C ILE A 61 28.64 24.82 19.46
N ARG A 62 28.59 25.65 20.52
CA ARG A 62 29.78 26.31 21.08
C ARG A 62 30.87 25.33 21.51
N GLY A 63 30.49 24.14 21.97
CA GLY A 63 31.41 23.12 22.44
C GLY A 63 32.00 22.22 21.35
N HIS A 64 31.25 21.92 20.28
CA HIS A 64 31.58 20.82 19.36
C HIS A 64 31.52 21.10 17.84
N ASP A 65 31.23 22.32 17.38
CA ASP A 65 31.53 22.66 15.98
C ASP A 65 33.07 22.62 15.75
N GLY A 66 33.51 21.88 14.73
CA GLY A 66 34.92 21.62 14.46
C GLY A 66 35.59 20.59 15.39
N TYR A 67 34.86 19.91 16.27
CA TYR A 67 35.39 18.83 17.13
C TYR A 67 35.91 17.66 16.28
N ASP A 68 37.05 17.09 16.65
CA ASP A 68 37.69 15.98 15.93
C ASP A 68 37.26 14.64 16.55
N PHE A 69 36.47 13.86 15.81
CA PHE A 69 36.02 12.53 16.21
C PHE A 69 36.54 11.49 15.20
N ASP A 70 37.48 10.66 15.62
CA ASP A 70 38.16 9.66 14.79
C ASP A 70 38.69 10.22 13.44
N GLY A 71 39.39 11.35 13.49
CA GLY A 71 39.92 12.06 12.32
C GLY A 71 38.87 12.83 11.51
N HIS A 72 37.59 12.76 11.89
CA HIS A 72 36.50 13.46 11.24
C HIS A 72 36.13 14.72 12.04
N ARG A 73 36.41 15.89 11.46
CA ARG A 73 35.98 17.18 12.04
C ARG A 73 34.49 17.37 11.86
N LEU A 74 33.74 17.29 12.95
CA LEU A 74 32.30 17.45 12.99
C LEU A 74 31.89 18.88 12.64
N ARG A 75 30.74 19.03 11.97
CA ARG A 75 30.14 20.33 11.62
C ARG A 75 28.80 20.47 12.33
N VAL A 76 28.71 21.34 13.34
CA VAL A 76 27.56 21.42 14.25
C VAL A 76 26.88 22.78 14.13
N GLU A 77 25.65 22.82 13.62
CA GLU A 77 24.89 24.05 13.42
C GLU A 77 23.41 23.92 13.79
N LEU A 78 22.69 25.04 13.95
CA LEU A 78 21.24 25.01 14.13
C LEU A 78 20.56 24.47 12.86
N ALA A 79 19.66 23.51 12.99
CA ALA A 79 18.88 22.99 11.86
C ALA A 79 17.91 24.08 11.36
N HIS A 80 18.17 24.58 10.15
CA HIS A 80 17.34 25.60 9.51
C HIS A 80 16.05 24.95 8.95
N GLY A 81 14.92 25.32 9.55
CA GLY A 81 13.74 24.45 9.62
C GLY A 81 12.95 24.22 8.33
N GLY A 82 12.64 22.95 8.04
CA GLY A 82 11.76 22.51 6.95
C GLY A 82 10.46 21.80 7.36
N ARG A 83 10.25 21.48 8.64
CA ARG A 83 9.00 20.90 9.19
C ARG A 83 8.78 21.34 10.64
N GLY A 84 7.89 22.30 10.85
CA GLY A 84 7.47 22.73 12.19
C GLY A 84 6.13 22.10 12.60
N HIS A 85 6.12 21.26 13.62
CA HIS A 85 4.89 20.90 14.32
C HIS A 85 4.36 22.16 15.04
N SER A 86 3.15 22.61 14.70
CA SER A 86 2.47 23.65 15.48
C SER A 86 1.41 23.01 16.37
N SER A 87 1.63 23.05 17.67
CA SER A 87 0.53 23.03 18.63
C SER A 87 -0.34 24.29 18.45
N SER A 88 -1.55 24.24 19.01
CA SER A 88 -2.48 25.36 19.07
C SER A 88 -2.71 25.79 20.51
N ILE A 89 -2.51 27.07 20.82
CA ILE A 89 -3.31 27.85 21.78
C ILE A 89 -2.94 29.34 21.68
N ASP A 90 -3.97 30.19 21.77
CA ASP A 90 -4.01 31.64 22.01
C ASP A 90 -3.01 32.60 21.33
N ARG A 91 -3.58 33.48 20.49
CA ARG A 91 -3.61 34.94 20.77
C ARG A 91 -4.78 35.62 20.04
N HIS A 92 -5.29 36.69 20.62
CA HIS A 92 -6.58 37.32 20.26
C HIS A 92 -6.39 38.83 20.04
N SER A 93 -7.22 39.47 19.19
CA SER A 93 -7.22 40.93 18.89
C SER A 93 -5.99 41.43 18.10
N SER A 94 -6.01 42.42 17.20
CA SER A 94 -7.06 43.17 16.43
C SER A 94 -6.37 43.65 15.11
N TYR A 95 -6.97 44.15 14.02
CA TYR A 95 -7.96 45.22 13.82
C TYR A 95 -8.76 45.03 12.50
N SER A 96 -9.58 46.02 12.09
CA SER A 96 -10.66 45.87 11.09
C SER A 96 -10.44 46.54 9.72
N LYS A 97 -11.29 46.11 8.76
CA LYS A 97 -11.76 46.74 7.50
C LYS A 97 -10.89 46.62 6.23
N GLY A 98 -11.50 45.98 5.23
CA GLY A 98 -11.11 46.00 3.81
C GLY A 98 -11.71 44.79 3.07
N GLY A 99 -12.78 44.97 2.29
CA GLY A 99 -13.37 43.90 1.48
C GLY A 99 -12.93 44.00 0.01
N GLY A 100 -13.00 42.93 -0.80
CA GLY A 100 -13.39 41.55 -0.49
C GLY A 100 -13.73 40.76 -1.78
N GLY A 101 -14.07 39.48 -1.64
CA GLY A 101 -14.70 38.68 -2.70
C GLY A 101 -13.88 37.53 -3.30
N GLY A 102 -14.27 36.30 -2.97
CA GLY A 102 -14.08 35.10 -3.81
C GLY A 102 -12.74 34.36 -3.71
N GLY A 103 -12.79 33.05 -3.98
CA GLY A 103 -11.62 32.17 -4.10
C GLY A 103 -11.15 31.52 -2.80
N GLY A 104 -10.64 30.29 -2.90
CA GLY A 104 -10.10 29.52 -1.79
C GLY A 104 -9.21 28.37 -2.29
N ARG A 105 -8.82 27.47 -1.37
CA ARG A 105 -7.87 26.35 -1.54
C ARG A 105 -6.41 26.77 -1.75
N GLY A 106 -5.51 26.19 -0.97
CA GLY A 106 -4.06 26.27 -1.19
C GLY A 106 -3.61 25.25 -2.25
N GLY A 107 -2.59 25.61 -3.03
CA GLY A 107 -1.91 24.68 -3.94
C GLY A 107 -1.03 23.66 -3.18
N VAL A 108 -0.59 22.54 -3.76
CA VAL A 108 -0.13 22.32 -5.15
C VAL A 108 1.06 23.23 -5.49
N SER A 109 2.22 22.62 -5.76
CA SER A 109 3.39 23.33 -6.25
C SER A 109 3.09 23.91 -7.63
N LYS A 110 3.07 25.24 -7.72
CA LYS A 110 2.95 25.93 -9.01
C LYS A 110 4.27 25.79 -9.76
N ARG A 111 4.26 25.08 -10.90
CA ARG A 111 5.20 25.38 -11.99
C ARG A 111 5.03 26.86 -12.32
N SER A 112 6.12 27.62 -12.27
CA SER A 112 6.11 29.03 -12.64
C SER A 112 6.34 29.18 -14.14
N ASP A 113 5.94 30.33 -14.69
CA ASP A 113 6.28 30.71 -16.06
C ASP A 113 7.77 31.14 -16.19
N TYR A 114 8.51 31.18 -15.08
CA TYR A 114 9.88 31.69 -14.97
C TYR A 114 10.91 30.55 -15.13
N ARG A 115 10.93 29.98 -16.34
CA ARG A 115 11.67 28.75 -16.67
C ARG A 115 12.90 29.01 -17.52
N VAL A 116 14.00 28.33 -17.17
CA VAL A 116 15.22 28.27 -17.99
C VAL A 116 15.49 26.86 -18.51
N LEU A 117 16.09 26.79 -19.70
CA LEU A 117 16.78 25.64 -20.24
C LEU A 117 18.27 25.74 -19.88
N VAL A 118 18.83 24.67 -19.34
CA VAL A 118 20.26 24.52 -19.07
C VAL A 118 20.83 23.46 -20.01
N THR A 119 21.89 23.78 -20.76
CA THR A 119 22.60 22.82 -21.63
C THR A 119 24.10 22.85 -21.34
N GLY A 120 24.87 21.90 -21.90
CA GLY A 120 26.30 21.76 -21.58
C GLY A 120 26.58 21.01 -20.27
N LEU A 121 25.56 20.40 -19.66
CA LEU A 121 25.71 19.56 -18.47
C LEU A 121 26.53 18.30 -18.80
N PRO A 122 27.43 17.84 -17.91
CA PRO A 122 28.10 16.55 -18.07
C PRO A 122 27.08 15.40 -17.96
N LYS A 123 27.36 14.26 -18.61
CA LYS A 123 26.46 13.08 -18.61
C LYS A 123 26.10 12.57 -17.21
N SER A 124 26.99 12.79 -16.24
CA SER A 124 26.85 12.44 -14.81
C SER A 124 25.97 13.41 -14.01
N ALA A 125 25.53 14.54 -14.55
CA ALA A 125 24.76 15.54 -13.80
C ALA A 125 23.42 14.99 -13.28
N SER A 126 23.19 15.07 -11.98
CA SER A 126 21.91 14.78 -11.34
C SER A 126 21.01 16.03 -11.33
N TRP A 127 19.73 15.84 -11.01
CA TRP A 127 18.83 16.98 -10.78
C TRP A 127 19.19 17.75 -9.50
N GLN A 128 19.88 17.14 -8.54
CA GLN A 128 20.36 17.78 -7.31
C GLN A 128 21.53 18.71 -7.62
N ASP A 129 22.56 18.21 -8.32
CA ASP A 129 23.68 19.04 -8.81
C ASP A 129 23.16 20.27 -9.60
N LEU A 130 22.18 20.05 -10.49
CA LEU A 130 21.53 21.12 -11.25
C LEU A 130 20.79 22.11 -10.33
N LYS A 131 20.05 21.62 -9.33
CA LYS A 131 19.32 22.48 -8.41
C LYS A 131 20.25 23.34 -7.56
N ASP A 132 21.33 22.77 -7.05
CA ASP A 132 22.26 23.43 -6.14
C ASP A 132 23.21 24.39 -6.86
N HIS A 133 23.60 24.08 -8.10
CA HIS A 133 24.27 25.05 -8.97
C HIS A 133 23.36 26.25 -9.28
N MET A 134 22.09 26.00 -9.62
CA MET A 134 21.16 27.05 -10.07
C MET A 134 20.55 27.87 -8.92
N ARG A 135 20.61 27.38 -7.68
CA ARG A 135 20.28 28.12 -6.44
C ARG A 135 21.18 29.34 -6.21
N GLN A 136 22.35 29.41 -6.82
CA GLN A 136 23.23 30.59 -6.79
C GLN A 136 22.57 31.87 -7.37
N ALA A 137 21.45 31.73 -8.09
CA ALA A 137 20.70 32.84 -8.68
C ALA A 137 19.36 33.17 -8.00
N GLY A 138 18.90 32.37 -7.03
CA GLY A 138 17.58 32.54 -6.40
C GLY A 138 16.88 31.22 -6.08
N ASP A 139 15.61 31.27 -5.64
CA ASP A 139 14.93 30.06 -5.16
C ASP A 139 14.33 29.23 -6.31
N VAL A 140 14.79 27.98 -6.38
CA VAL A 140 14.45 27.00 -7.41
C VAL A 140 13.31 26.13 -6.93
N CYS A 141 12.09 26.36 -7.43
CA CYS A 141 10.92 25.56 -7.06
C CYS A 141 10.90 24.19 -7.76
N PHE A 142 11.39 24.08 -8.99
CA PHE A 142 11.46 22.82 -9.75
C PHE A 142 12.75 22.71 -10.58
N SER A 143 13.26 21.49 -10.73
CA SER A 143 14.51 21.18 -11.44
C SER A 143 14.49 19.75 -11.95
N GLN A 144 14.76 19.52 -13.24
CA GLN A 144 14.81 18.18 -13.84
C GLN A 144 15.93 18.10 -14.88
N VAL A 145 16.62 16.96 -14.96
CA VAL A 145 17.64 16.66 -15.98
C VAL A 145 17.11 15.64 -16.98
N PHE A 146 17.37 15.89 -18.27
CA PHE A 146 17.03 15.06 -19.41
C PHE A 146 18.32 14.63 -20.13
N ARG A 147 18.32 13.40 -20.65
CA ARG A 147 19.43 12.83 -21.41
C ARG A 147 18.92 12.41 -22.79
N ASP A 148 19.55 12.89 -23.84
CA ASP A 148 19.25 12.48 -25.22
C ASP A 148 20.55 12.19 -26.00
N ALA A 149 20.41 11.81 -27.27
CA ALA A 149 21.55 11.53 -28.14
C ALA A 149 22.39 12.77 -28.52
N ARG A 150 21.96 13.98 -28.15
CA ARG A 150 22.61 15.27 -28.45
C ARG A 150 23.36 15.83 -27.24
N GLY A 151 22.96 15.46 -26.02
CA GLY A 151 23.66 15.81 -24.80
C GLY A 151 22.87 15.54 -23.52
N THR A 152 23.33 16.16 -22.43
CA THR A 152 22.55 16.26 -21.19
C THR A 152 22.07 17.69 -21.02
N THR A 153 20.78 17.85 -20.74
CA THR A 153 20.11 19.14 -20.61
C THR A 153 19.25 19.16 -19.37
N GLY A 154 18.84 20.33 -18.92
CA GLY A 154 18.04 20.50 -17.71
C GLY A 154 16.99 21.60 -17.88
N ILE A 155 15.91 21.48 -17.13
CA ILE A 155 14.88 22.50 -17.01
C ILE A 155 14.81 22.92 -15.54
N VAL A 156 14.77 24.23 -15.29
CA VAL A 156 14.73 24.81 -13.95
C VAL A 156 13.68 25.92 -13.90
N ASP A 157 12.80 25.86 -12.91
CA ASP A 157 11.76 26.86 -12.66
C ASP A 157 12.12 27.66 -11.39
N TYR A 158 12.08 28.99 -11.47
CA TYR A 158 12.31 29.89 -10.34
C TYR A 158 11.00 30.40 -9.74
N THR A 159 10.99 30.70 -8.44
CA THR A 159 9.84 31.38 -7.79
C THR A 159 9.64 32.81 -8.28
N SER A 160 10.70 33.45 -8.78
CA SER A 160 10.76 34.85 -9.20
C SER A 160 11.32 35.00 -10.62
N HIS A 161 10.77 35.96 -11.35
CA HIS A 161 11.22 36.36 -12.69
C HIS A 161 12.61 37.02 -12.66
N ASP A 162 12.95 37.71 -11.59
CA ASP A 162 14.21 38.45 -11.50
C ASP A 162 15.38 37.52 -11.15
N ASP A 163 15.10 36.46 -10.37
CA ASP A 163 15.98 35.31 -10.13
C ASP A 163 16.29 34.59 -11.45
N MET A 164 15.25 34.29 -12.25
CA MET A 164 15.38 33.72 -13.59
C MET A 164 16.25 34.61 -14.50
N ARG A 165 16.04 35.93 -14.48
CA ARG A 165 16.89 36.88 -15.22
C ARG A 165 18.30 36.99 -14.65
N TYR A 166 18.50 36.80 -13.36
CA TYR A 166 19.83 36.76 -12.75
C TYR A 166 20.57 35.50 -13.19
N ALA A 167 19.93 34.33 -13.17
CA ALA A 167 20.46 33.06 -13.66
C ALA A 167 20.96 33.16 -15.11
N ILE A 168 20.14 33.68 -16.03
CA ILE A 168 20.52 33.87 -17.44
C ILE A 168 21.72 34.83 -17.60
N ARG A 169 21.91 35.80 -16.70
CA ARG A 169 23.00 36.80 -16.77
C ARG A 169 24.26 36.44 -15.99
N LYS A 170 24.21 35.43 -15.11
CA LYS A 170 25.29 35.10 -14.16
C LYS A 170 25.68 33.63 -14.12
N LEU A 171 24.84 32.74 -14.62
CA LEU A 171 25.09 31.29 -14.67
C LEU A 171 25.22 30.75 -16.12
N ASP A 172 24.91 31.53 -17.16
CA ASP A 172 25.42 31.24 -18.52
C ASP A 172 26.95 31.40 -18.53
N ASP A 173 27.66 30.48 -19.19
CA ASP A 173 29.13 30.32 -19.14
C ASP A 173 29.73 30.00 -17.76
N SER A 174 28.92 29.65 -16.75
CA SER A 174 29.46 29.20 -15.46
C SER A 174 30.03 27.76 -15.53
N GLU A 175 31.12 27.50 -14.78
CA GLU A 175 31.68 26.16 -14.62
C GLU A 175 30.78 25.36 -13.66
N PHE A 176 29.97 24.47 -14.22
CA PHE A 176 29.21 23.47 -13.49
C PHE A 176 30.15 22.36 -13.02
N ARG A 177 30.11 22.04 -11.72
CA ARG A 177 30.94 21.01 -11.09
C ARG A 177 30.05 19.98 -10.40
N ASN A 178 30.29 18.70 -10.68
CA ASN A 178 29.87 17.61 -9.79
C ASN A 178 31.08 16.76 -9.40
N ALA A 179 30.88 15.73 -8.58
CA ALA A 179 31.97 14.91 -8.04
C ALA A 179 32.80 14.13 -9.08
N PHE A 180 32.35 14.05 -10.34
CA PHE A 180 32.95 13.18 -11.36
C PHE A 180 33.34 13.91 -12.65
N ALA A 181 32.81 15.11 -12.89
CA ALA A 181 33.03 15.87 -14.11
C ALA A 181 32.81 17.37 -13.88
N ARG A 182 33.37 18.16 -14.80
CA ARG A 182 33.09 19.59 -14.93
C ARG A 182 32.65 19.90 -16.35
N GLY A 183 31.78 20.89 -16.51
CA GLY A 183 31.30 21.35 -17.82
C GLY A 183 30.91 22.82 -17.75
N ILE A 184 31.00 23.53 -18.87
CA ILE A 184 30.52 24.92 -18.95
C ILE A 184 29.05 24.86 -19.34
N VAL A 185 28.16 25.35 -18.46
CA VAL A 185 26.73 25.35 -18.71
C VAL A 185 26.26 26.60 -19.44
N ARG A 186 25.23 26.41 -20.27
CA ARG A 186 24.50 27.48 -20.95
C ARG A 186 23.08 27.59 -20.41
N VAL A 187 22.69 28.77 -19.97
CA VAL A 187 21.42 29.06 -19.30
C VAL A 187 20.62 30.04 -20.15
N ARG A 188 19.50 29.57 -20.71
CA ARG A 188 18.66 30.36 -21.64
C ARG A 188 17.20 30.32 -21.20
N GLU A 189 16.46 31.39 -21.49
CA GLU A 189 15.00 31.44 -21.31
C GLU A 189 14.32 30.29 -22.05
N TYR A 190 13.49 29.50 -21.36
CA TYR A 190 12.78 28.36 -21.95
C TYR A 190 11.60 28.87 -22.79
N LYS A 191 11.87 29.21 -24.05
CA LYS A 191 10.82 29.60 -24.99
C LYS A 191 10.01 28.38 -25.40
N SER A 192 8.76 28.32 -24.95
CA SER A 192 7.78 27.37 -25.46
C SER A 192 7.61 27.58 -26.97
N SER A 193 8.23 26.71 -27.76
CA SER A 193 8.11 26.71 -29.22
C SER A 193 6.71 26.24 -29.60
N ARG A 194 5.75 27.17 -29.65
CA ARG A 194 4.47 26.95 -30.33
C ARG A 194 4.74 26.37 -31.72
N SER A 195 4.30 25.14 -31.96
CA SER A 195 4.34 24.53 -33.29
C SER A 195 3.70 25.48 -34.31
N PRO A 196 4.30 25.73 -35.49
CA PRO A 196 3.82 26.75 -36.42
C PRO A 196 2.35 26.53 -36.81
N SER A 197 1.48 27.42 -36.35
CA SER A 197 0.09 27.46 -36.80
C SER A 197 0.08 27.77 -38.30
N ARG A 198 -0.37 26.83 -39.13
CA ARG A 198 -0.55 27.00 -40.57
C ARG A 198 -1.63 28.05 -40.86
N SER A 199 -1.27 29.33 -40.79
CA SER A 199 -2.12 30.46 -41.13
C SER A 199 -2.35 30.49 -42.65
N TYR A 200 -3.45 29.89 -43.10
CA TYR A 200 -3.79 29.85 -44.52
C TYR A 200 -4.22 31.24 -45.01
N SER A 201 -3.29 31.97 -45.62
CA SER A 201 -3.52 33.28 -46.20
C SER A 201 -4.32 33.19 -47.51
N ARG A 202 -5.63 33.37 -47.43
CA ARG A 202 -6.44 33.80 -48.58
C ARG A 202 -6.98 35.21 -48.38
N SER A 203 -6.30 36.16 -49.00
CA SER A 203 -6.82 37.49 -49.27
C SER A 203 -7.92 37.43 -50.34
N ARG A 204 -8.96 38.26 -50.18
CA ARG A 204 -9.69 38.89 -51.29
C ARG A 204 -10.50 40.08 -50.80
N SER A 205 -10.62 41.08 -51.65
CA SER A 205 -11.12 42.42 -51.33
C SER A 205 -12.53 42.64 -51.86
N HIS A 206 -13.29 43.52 -51.19
CA HIS A 206 -14.28 44.49 -51.73
C HIS A 206 -15.07 44.10 -53.02
N SER A 207 -16.40 44.13 -53.06
CA SER A 207 -17.15 45.41 -52.98
C SER A 207 -18.69 45.28 -53.16
N ARG A 208 -19.41 46.33 -52.69
CA ARG A 208 -20.67 46.93 -53.21
C ARG A 208 -22.00 46.12 -53.41
N SER A 209 -22.95 46.38 -52.49
CA SER A 209 -24.37 46.81 -52.73
C SER A 209 -25.38 45.83 -53.41
N ILE A 210 -26.73 45.98 -53.34
CA ILE A 210 -27.60 47.15 -53.05
C ILE A 210 -29.04 46.77 -52.58
N SER A 211 -29.64 47.52 -51.63
CA SER A 211 -31.12 47.62 -51.34
C SER A 211 -31.88 46.33 -50.90
N ARG A 212 -33.13 46.28 -50.37
CA ARG A 212 -34.22 47.19 -49.89
C ARG A 212 -35.23 46.28 -49.10
N SER A 213 -36.17 46.68 -48.22
CA SER A 213 -36.26 47.73 -47.18
C SER A 213 -37.60 47.61 -46.40
N ARG A 214 -37.66 47.96 -45.10
CA ARG A 214 -38.87 48.08 -44.20
C ARG A 214 -39.41 46.74 -43.65
N SER A 215 -40.08 46.66 -42.48
CA SER A 215 -40.78 47.71 -41.69
C SER A 215 -40.63 47.60 -40.14
N LEU A 216 -41.41 48.40 -39.40
CA LEU A 216 -41.39 48.71 -37.95
C LEU A 216 -41.96 47.56 -37.08
N SER A 217 -41.70 47.47 -35.75
CA SER A 217 -42.14 48.47 -34.77
C SER A 217 -41.56 48.34 -33.33
N ARG A 218 -42.06 49.19 -32.42
CA ARG A 218 -41.61 49.48 -31.04
C ARG A 218 -42.03 48.34 -30.07
N SER A 219 -41.51 48.19 -28.84
CA SER A 219 -41.24 49.23 -27.83
C SER A 219 -40.28 48.81 -26.69
N ARG A 220 -40.01 49.74 -25.74
CA ARG A 220 -39.19 49.56 -24.52
C ARG A 220 -40.05 49.80 -23.27
N SER A 221 -39.67 49.21 -22.12
CA SER A 221 -39.67 49.92 -20.82
C SER A 221 -38.79 49.22 -19.77
N ARG A 222 -38.45 49.94 -18.67
CA ARG A 222 -37.63 49.49 -17.53
C ARG A 222 -38.06 50.25 -16.25
N SER A 223 -38.35 49.54 -15.15
CA SER A 223 -38.27 50.02 -13.75
C SER A 223 -38.55 48.83 -12.81
N ARG A 224 -37.83 48.55 -11.70
CA ARG A 224 -37.38 49.33 -10.52
C ARG A 224 -38.50 49.85 -9.61
N SER A 225 -38.66 49.27 -8.40
CA SER A 225 -38.56 49.98 -7.10
C SER A 225 -38.67 49.01 -5.89
N LYS A 226 -38.93 49.52 -4.68
CA LYS A 226 -38.49 48.96 -3.37
C LYS A 226 -39.62 48.35 -2.48
N SER A 227 -39.21 47.71 -1.38
CA SER A 227 -40.01 47.09 -0.30
C SER A 227 -40.85 48.07 0.55
N PRO A 228 -41.72 47.54 1.45
CA PRO A 228 -41.46 47.71 2.90
C PRO A 228 -41.71 46.44 3.76
N LYS A 229 -41.68 46.59 5.11
CA LYS A 229 -41.72 45.52 6.14
C LYS A 229 -43.06 45.49 6.92
N ALA A 230 -43.31 44.38 7.64
CA ALA A 230 -44.15 44.34 8.86
C ALA A 230 -43.49 43.47 9.95
N LYS A 231 -44.02 43.51 11.20
CA LYS A 231 -43.55 42.74 12.38
C LYS A 231 -44.74 42.12 13.12
N SER A 232 -44.53 40.98 13.79
CA SER A 232 -45.19 40.67 15.08
C SER A 232 -44.25 39.82 15.97
N SER A 233 -44.73 39.28 17.10
CA SER A 233 -44.01 39.36 18.37
C SER A 233 -44.24 38.19 19.36
N ARG A 234 -43.36 38.10 20.38
CA ARG A 234 -43.56 37.64 21.80
C ARG A 234 -44.71 36.62 22.06
N ARG A 235 -44.52 35.52 22.80
CA ARG A 235 -43.91 35.41 24.16
C ARG A 235 -43.91 33.93 24.63
N SER A 236 -43.02 33.54 25.55
CA SER A 236 -43.16 32.34 26.42
C SER A 236 -43.80 32.71 27.77
N PRO A 237 -44.32 31.76 28.60
CA PRO A 237 -43.55 31.36 29.81
C PRO A 237 -43.88 30.00 30.54
N VAL A 238 -42.86 29.39 31.21
CA VAL A 238 -42.92 28.70 32.56
C VAL A 238 -43.76 27.38 32.67
N ARG A 239 -43.55 26.35 33.54
CA ARG A 239 -42.68 25.97 34.71
C ARG A 239 -42.14 24.52 34.46
N SER A 240 -41.70 23.57 35.33
CA SER A 240 -41.42 23.32 36.79
C SER A 240 -40.28 22.24 36.85
N ARG A 241 -39.50 21.94 37.92
CA ARG A 241 -39.70 21.38 39.29
C ARG A 241 -40.38 19.98 39.34
N SER A 242 -39.87 18.95 40.05
CA SER A 242 -38.89 18.85 41.17
C SER A 242 -38.00 17.56 41.13
N ARG A 243 -36.75 17.55 41.66
CA ARG A 243 -36.24 16.89 42.93
C ARG A 243 -36.74 15.45 43.21
N SER A 244 -35.98 14.47 43.76
CA SER A 244 -34.56 14.27 44.18
C SER A 244 -34.39 12.76 44.59
N ALA A 245 -33.33 12.15 45.17
CA ALA A 245 -32.08 12.56 45.85
C ALA A 245 -30.93 11.50 45.71
N SER A 246 -30.26 11.05 46.78
CA SER A 246 -29.07 10.14 46.78
C SER A 246 -28.80 9.46 48.14
N SER A 247 -28.03 8.35 48.21
CA SER A 247 -27.43 7.80 49.45
C SER A 247 -26.06 7.12 49.23
N ARG A 248 -25.23 6.96 50.29
CA ARG A 248 -23.78 6.62 50.19
C ARG A 248 -23.11 6.15 51.50
N SER A 249 -22.52 4.94 51.56
CA SER A 249 -21.53 4.44 52.56
C SER A 249 -20.95 3.08 52.06
N ARG A 250 -19.67 2.66 52.17
CA ARG A 250 -18.59 2.68 53.21
C ARG A 250 -18.86 1.68 54.36
N SER A 251 -17.91 0.85 54.86
CA SER A 251 -16.44 0.76 54.63
C SER A 251 -15.78 -0.53 55.22
N GLY A 252 -14.55 -0.87 54.78
CA GLY A 252 -13.62 -1.84 55.44
C GLY A 252 -13.46 -3.18 54.71
N SER A 253 -12.35 -3.94 54.81
CA SER A 253 -11.05 -3.73 55.50
C SER A 253 -9.91 -4.55 54.82
N LYS A 254 -8.65 -4.38 55.25
CA LYS A 254 -7.45 -5.14 54.77
C LYS A 254 -7.02 -6.21 55.80
N PRO A 255 -6.18 -7.17 55.40
CA PRO A 255 -4.90 -7.34 56.12
C PRO A 255 -3.65 -7.22 55.21
N ARG A 256 -2.47 -7.63 55.72
CA ARG A 256 -1.12 -7.27 55.23
C ARG A 256 -0.17 -8.48 55.32
N SER A 257 1.06 -8.34 54.80
CA SER A 257 2.20 -9.27 54.82
C SER A 257 2.16 -10.40 53.75
N GLN A 258 3.28 -10.99 53.31
CA GLN A 258 4.69 -10.73 53.67
C GLN A 258 5.64 -10.88 52.45
N SER A 259 6.92 -10.55 52.65
CA SER A 259 7.98 -10.52 51.64
C SER A 259 8.50 -11.89 51.19
N ARG A 260 8.81 -12.03 49.89
CA ARG A 260 9.89 -12.91 49.39
C ARG A 260 10.31 -12.53 47.97
N SER A 261 11.57 -12.11 47.81
CA SER A 261 12.30 -12.26 46.53
C SER A 261 12.78 -13.71 46.43
N PRO A 262 12.91 -14.29 45.23
CA PRO A 262 14.27 -14.63 44.80
C PRO A 262 14.54 -14.58 43.28
N VAL A 263 15.85 -14.50 42.97
CA VAL A 263 16.55 -14.99 41.75
C VAL A 263 16.23 -14.35 40.38
N LYS A 264 17.30 -13.85 39.75
CA LYS A 264 17.39 -13.58 38.31
C LYS A 264 17.45 -14.90 37.54
N ALA A 265 16.43 -15.21 36.74
CA ALA A 265 16.59 -16.20 35.67
C ALA A 265 17.21 -15.50 34.44
N ARG A 266 18.46 -15.85 34.10
CA ARG A 266 19.03 -15.54 32.77
C ARG A 266 18.49 -16.56 31.79
N SER A 267 17.63 -16.16 30.86
CA SER A 267 17.33 -16.98 29.68
C SER A 267 18.63 -17.17 28.88
N PRO A 268 19.08 -18.41 28.61
CA PRO A 268 20.26 -18.64 27.79
C PRO A 268 19.94 -18.32 26.33
N VAL A 269 20.77 -17.52 25.69
CA VAL A 269 20.74 -17.32 24.24
C VAL A 269 21.60 -18.43 23.60
N PRO A 270 21.03 -19.36 22.80
CA PRO A 270 21.82 -20.38 22.12
C PRO A 270 22.49 -19.77 20.87
N SER A 271 23.66 -19.16 21.05
CA SER A 271 24.46 -18.65 19.93
C SER A 271 25.10 -19.82 19.17
N VAL A 272 24.51 -20.22 18.03
CA VAL A 272 25.07 -21.29 17.17
C VAL A 272 25.15 -20.85 15.71
N ARG A 273 26.38 -20.51 15.30
CA ARG A 273 26.92 -20.52 13.93
C ARG A 273 26.16 -19.74 12.84
N PHE A 274 26.49 -18.45 12.78
CA PHE A 274 26.62 -17.70 11.51
C PHE A 274 27.66 -18.35 10.57
N GLY A 275 27.60 -17.96 9.29
CA GLY A 275 28.79 -17.75 8.45
C GLY A 275 29.30 -18.93 7.64
N LEU A 276 28.73 -19.13 6.44
CA LEU A 276 29.37 -19.58 5.18
C LEU A 276 28.28 -20.04 4.20
N TRP A 277 27.91 -19.20 3.20
CA TRP A 277 27.35 -19.58 1.89
C TRP A 277 26.93 -18.34 1.07
N LEU A 278 27.89 -17.63 0.45
CA LEU A 278 27.55 -16.64 -0.61
C LEU A 278 28.61 -16.47 -1.71
N ASN A 279 29.77 -17.16 -1.63
CA ASN A 279 30.90 -17.00 -2.57
C ASN A 279 30.72 -17.70 -3.93
N LEU A 280 29.49 -18.10 -4.31
CA LEU A 280 29.22 -18.91 -5.50
C LEU A 280 28.16 -18.33 -6.45
N LEU A 281 27.88 -17.03 -6.35
CA LEU A 281 27.14 -16.27 -7.39
C LEU A 281 27.89 -15.01 -7.86
N ALA A 282 28.59 -14.31 -6.98
CA ALA A 282 29.70 -13.39 -7.31
C ALA A 282 30.50 -13.05 -6.03
N PRO A 283 31.83 -12.92 -6.08
CA PRO A 283 32.60 -12.36 -4.97
C PRO A 283 32.54 -10.83 -5.00
N ASP A 284 31.89 -10.21 -4.00
CA ASP A 284 32.53 -9.25 -3.09
C ASP A 284 31.52 -8.58 -2.11
N SER A 285 31.93 -8.54 -0.83
CA SER A 285 31.51 -7.56 0.20
C SER A 285 30.01 -7.22 0.45
N VAL A 286 29.15 -8.19 0.82
CA VAL A 286 27.97 -7.91 1.69
C VAL A 286 27.71 -9.08 2.66
N GLU A 287 28.33 -9.08 3.84
CA GLU A 287 28.16 -10.16 4.84
C GLU A 287 27.08 -9.85 5.91
N THR A 288 26.48 -8.65 5.90
CA THR A 288 25.69 -8.10 7.02
C THR A 288 24.19 -7.95 6.79
N GLN A 289 23.66 -8.26 5.60
CA GLN A 289 22.21 -8.08 5.30
C GLN A 289 21.43 -9.40 5.12
N THR A 290 22.10 -10.54 4.92
CA THR A 290 21.45 -11.79 4.51
C THR A 290 20.79 -12.57 5.65
N GLY A 291 21.02 -12.21 6.91
CA GLY A 291 20.38 -12.83 8.08
C GLY A 291 18.87 -12.56 8.26
N TYR A 292 18.22 -11.90 7.30
CA TYR A 292 16.83 -11.44 7.39
C TYR A 292 15.86 -12.02 6.35
N PHE A 293 16.30 -12.90 5.44
CA PHE A 293 15.52 -13.24 4.25
C PHE A 293 14.93 -14.66 4.21
N THR A 294 13.69 -14.74 3.71
CA THR A 294 12.82 -15.92 3.46
C THR A 294 12.51 -16.81 4.68
N ARG A 295 11.25 -16.75 5.17
CA ARG A 295 10.83 -17.26 6.50
C ARG A 295 9.35 -17.75 6.62
N ILE A 296 8.57 -17.96 5.55
CA ILE A 296 7.16 -17.46 5.53
C ILE A 296 6.08 -18.35 4.83
N TYR A 297 4.84 -18.41 5.37
CA TYR A 297 3.63 -18.98 4.71
C TYR A 297 2.23 -18.36 5.16
N ILE A 298 1.09 -18.69 4.51
CA ILE A 298 -0.20 -17.96 4.35
C ILE A 298 -1.48 -18.51 5.06
N SER A 299 -2.42 -17.58 5.28
CA SER A 299 -3.78 -17.76 5.78
C SER A 299 -4.72 -18.55 4.87
N SER A 300 -5.40 -19.53 5.44
CA SER A 300 -6.66 -20.08 4.93
C SER A 300 -7.70 -19.00 4.55
N LEU A 301 -8.43 -19.27 3.47
CA LEU A 301 -9.64 -18.55 3.04
C LEU A 301 -10.89 -19.23 3.64
N LEU A 302 -11.96 -18.47 3.84
CA LEU A 302 -13.32 -19.02 3.95
C LEU A 302 -14.33 -17.99 3.45
N VAL A 303 -15.31 -18.40 2.64
CA VAL A 303 -16.35 -17.51 2.10
C VAL A 303 -17.72 -18.13 2.27
N PHE A 304 -18.63 -17.42 2.93
CA PHE A 304 -20.07 -17.70 2.97
C PHE A 304 -20.87 -16.43 3.23
N CYS A 305 -21.93 -16.24 2.46
CA CYS A 305 -23.12 -15.47 2.83
C CYS A 305 -24.35 -16.31 2.44
N GLU A 306 -25.51 -16.02 3.03
CA GLU A 306 -26.80 -16.62 2.68
C GLU A 306 -27.78 -15.55 2.17
N GLY A 307 -28.62 -15.92 1.21
CA GLY A 307 -29.65 -15.05 0.62
C GLY A 307 -29.18 -14.33 -0.65
N THR A 308 -29.83 -14.48 -1.82
CA THR A 308 -31.00 -15.30 -2.16
C THR A 308 -30.88 -15.85 -3.58
N ASN A 309 -31.51 -17.01 -3.83
CA ASN A 309 -31.36 -17.87 -5.01
C ASN A 309 -29.98 -18.55 -5.17
N THR A 310 -29.93 -19.81 -4.72
CA THR A 310 -28.94 -20.85 -5.11
C THR A 310 -27.46 -20.52 -4.91
N ILE A 311 -27.05 -20.35 -3.65
CA ILE A 311 -26.21 -21.34 -2.93
C ILE A 311 -26.41 -21.11 -1.42
N THR A 312 -26.60 -22.19 -0.67
CA THR A 312 -26.81 -22.21 0.78
C THR A 312 -25.78 -23.11 1.45
N ARG A 313 -25.75 -23.12 2.80
CA ARG A 313 -25.00 -24.10 3.59
C ARG A 313 -25.26 -25.57 3.16
N ASN A 314 -26.43 -25.89 2.59
CA ASN A 314 -26.82 -27.25 2.21
C ASN A 314 -26.50 -27.59 0.73
N ASP A 315 -26.18 -26.59 -0.10
CA ASP A 315 -25.89 -26.80 -1.53
C ASP A 315 -24.43 -27.25 -1.79
N PHE A 316 -23.63 -27.41 -0.73
CA PHE A 316 -22.37 -28.14 -0.78
C PHE A 316 -22.45 -29.46 0.01
N PRO A 317 -22.12 -30.62 -0.61
CA PRO A 317 -22.19 -31.92 0.05
C PRO A 317 -20.94 -32.19 0.90
N TYR A 318 -20.92 -31.71 2.14
CA TYR A 318 -19.85 -31.99 3.10
C TYR A 318 -20.29 -32.95 4.23
N PRO A 319 -19.38 -33.84 4.70
CA PRO A 319 -19.62 -34.64 5.90
C PRO A 319 -19.92 -33.77 7.14
N PRO A 320 -20.71 -34.25 8.13
CA PRO A 320 -21.06 -33.50 9.34
C PRO A 320 -19.91 -33.03 10.26
N HIS A 321 -18.66 -33.32 9.87
CA HIS A 321 -17.43 -33.01 10.59
C HIS A 321 -16.44 -32.16 9.78
N PHE A 322 -16.76 -31.82 8.52
CA PHE A 322 -15.90 -30.98 7.68
C PHE A 322 -16.02 -29.51 8.10
N VAL A 323 -14.89 -28.85 8.35
CA VAL A 323 -14.84 -27.47 8.85
C VAL A 323 -13.72 -26.69 8.15
N PHE A 324 -14.07 -26.08 7.01
CA PHE A 324 -13.21 -25.17 6.24
C PHE A 324 -12.56 -24.05 7.08
N GLY A 325 -11.51 -23.43 6.53
CA GLY A 325 -10.95 -22.13 6.94
C GLY A 325 -10.19 -22.16 8.26
N SER A 326 -10.50 -23.12 9.12
CA SER A 326 -9.65 -23.68 10.16
C SER A 326 -8.81 -24.82 9.56
N GLY A 327 -7.51 -24.89 9.89
CA GLY A 327 -6.80 -26.18 9.88
C GLY A 327 -7.58 -27.18 10.72
N THR A 328 -7.61 -28.45 10.32
CA THR A 328 -8.65 -29.40 10.73
C THR A 328 -8.52 -29.82 12.21
N SER A 329 -9.23 -30.86 12.66
CA SER A 329 -8.85 -31.55 13.91
C SER A 329 -7.36 -31.94 13.93
N ALA A 330 -6.77 -32.16 12.75
CA ALA A 330 -5.35 -32.39 12.52
C ALA A 330 -4.50 -31.11 12.34
N TYR A 331 -4.90 -29.96 12.92
CA TYR A 331 -4.06 -28.74 12.91
C TYR A 331 -2.66 -28.97 13.50
N GLN A 332 -2.50 -30.00 14.34
CA GLN A 332 -1.20 -30.43 14.88
C GLN A 332 -0.32 -31.11 13.81
N GLU A 333 -0.92 -31.88 12.89
CA GLU A 333 -0.23 -32.44 11.72
C GLU A 333 0.09 -31.33 10.72
N ASP A 334 -0.84 -30.40 10.49
CA ASP A 334 -0.59 -29.23 9.64
C ASP A 334 0.63 -28.45 10.16
N VAL A 335 0.70 -28.15 11.47
CA VAL A 335 1.86 -27.46 12.06
C VAL A 335 3.13 -28.32 12.02
N GLN A 336 3.04 -29.64 12.24
CA GLN A 336 4.18 -30.54 12.11
C GLN A 336 4.78 -30.49 10.70
N LEU A 337 3.95 -30.49 9.65
CA LEU A 337 4.40 -30.29 8.27
C LEU A 337 5.03 -28.92 8.05
N MET A 338 4.59 -27.87 8.76
CA MET A 338 5.20 -26.53 8.68
C MET A 338 6.62 -26.53 9.28
N VAL A 339 6.81 -27.20 10.41
CA VAL A 339 8.13 -27.43 11.05
C VAL A 339 9.02 -28.28 10.13
N GLU A 340 8.48 -29.34 9.54
CA GLU A 340 9.18 -30.18 8.56
C GLU A 340 9.42 -29.48 7.22
N THR A 341 8.73 -28.38 6.92
CA THR A 341 9.05 -27.47 5.82
C THR A 341 10.14 -26.46 6.23
N GLY A 342 10.29 -26.17 7.53
CA GLY A 342 11.21 -25.14 8.01
C GLY A 342 10.61 -23.73 7.94
N LEU A 343 9.28 -23.61 8.10
CA LEU A 343 8.59 -22.33 8.18
C LEU A 343 8.84 -21.65 9.53
N GLU A 344 8.93 -20.32 9.52
CA GLU A 344 9.24 -19.52 10.71
C GLU A 344 8.19 -18.42 10.96
N VAL A 345 7.29 -18.19 10.01
CA VAL A 345 6.12 -17.31 10.07
C VAL A 345 4.93 -18.02 9.43
N TYR A 346 3.80 -18.04 10.12
CA TYR A 346 2.53 -18.54 9.61
C TYR A 346 1.47 -17.43 9.69
N ARG A 347 1.00 -16.96 8.53
CA ARG A 347 -0.18 -16.09 8.46
C ARG A 347 -1.44 -16.96 8.56
N LEU A 348 -2.44 -16.50 9.30
CA LEU A 348 -3.75 -17.15 9.46
C LEU A 348 -4.88 -16.13 9.35
N SER A 349 -6.10 -16.60 9.12
CA SER A 349 -7.33 -15.81 9.29
C SER A 349 -7.96 -16.17 10.63
N ILE A 350 -8.40 -15.14 11.36
CA ILE A 350 -9.30 -15.33 12.49
C ILE A 350 -10.69 -15.10 11.93
N SER A 351 -11.55 -16.13 11.95
CA SER A 351 -12.87 -16.01 11.35
C SER A 351 -13.83 -15.33 12.30
N TRP A 352 -14.46 -14.24 11.82
CA TRP A 352 -15.35 -13.41 12.63
C TRP A 352 -16.59 -14.19 13.10
N PRO A 353 -17.42 -14.82 12.23
CA PRO A 353 -18.55 -15.62 12.70
C PRO A 353 -18.15 -16.86 13.51
N ARG A 354 -16.90 -17.37 13.38
CA ARG A 354 -16.41 -18.43 14.28
C ARG A 354 -16.18 -17.92 15.70
N LEU A 355 -15.64 -16.72 15.86
CA LEU A 355 -15.32 -16.13 17.17
C LEU A 355 -16.52 -15.41 17.81
N ILE A 356 -17.35 -14.73 17.01
CA ILE A 356 -18.53 -13.97 17.43
C ILE A 356 -19.66 -14.20 16.40
N PRO A 357 -20.52 -15.24 16.58
CA PRO A 357 -21.44 -15.72 15.54
C PRO A 357 -22.33 -14.67 14.86
N ASN A 358 -22.93 -13.77 15.63
CA ASN A 358 -23.84 -12.74 15.10
C ASN A 358 -23.10 -11.41 14.82
N GLY A 359 -21.78 -11.46 14.63
CA GLY A 359 -20.87 -10.31 14.54
C GLY A 359 -20.68 -9.52 15.83
N ARG A 360 -21.69 -9.54 16.72
CA ARG A 360 -21.69 -8.93 18.06
C ARG A 360 -22.18 -9.93 19.11
N GLY A 361 -21.86 -9.65 20.38
CA GLY A 361 -22.32 -10.43 21.53
C GLY A 361 -21.16 -11.07 22.30
N PRO A 362 -21.41 -12.17 23.03
CA PRO A 362 -20.36 -12.93 23.71
C PRO A 362 -19.47 -13.66 22.69
N ILE A 363 -18.23 -13.96 23.12
CA ILE A 363 -17.30 -14.80 22.35
C ILE A 363 -17.79 -16.25 22.38
N ASN A 364 -17.72 -16.95 21.25
CA ASN A 364 -17.88 -18.40 21.18
C ASN A 364 -16.67 -19.10 21.83
N PRO A 365 -16.83 -19.82 22.97
CA PRO A 365 -15.69 -20.41 23.67
C PRO A 365 -14.92 -21.42 22.82
N LYS A 366 -15.60 -22.18 21.95
CA LYS A 366 -14.94 -23.17 21.06
C LYS A 366 -14.13 -22.50 19.94
N GLY A 367 -14.60 -21.34 19.45
CA GLY A 367 -13.84 -20.54 18.48
C GLY A 367 -12.59 -19.92 19.11
N LEU A 368 -12.73 -19.42 20.34
CA LEU A 368 -11.62 -18.89 21.13
C LEU A 368 -10.58 -19.96 21.48
N GLU A 369 -11.02 -21.13 21.94
CA GLU A 369 -10.19 -22.30 22.24
C GLU A 369 -9.42 -22.76 21.00
N TYR A 370 -10.10 -22.91 19.86
CA TYR A 370 -9.49 -23.31 18.60
C TYR A 370 -8.32 -22.39 18.20
N TYR A 371 -8.54 -21.08 18.14
CA TYR A 371 -7.49 -20.14 17.75
C TYR A 371 -6.35 -20.07 18.76
N ASN A 372 -6.64 -20.18 20.06
CA ASN A 372 -5.59 -20.30 21.07
C ASN A 372 -4.73 -21.56 20.88
N ASN A 373 -5.34 -22.71 20.58
CA ASN A 373 -4.62 -23.96 20.38
C ASN A 373 -3.71 -23.93 19.15
N VAL A 374 -4.19 -23.40 18.01
CA VAL A 374 -3.37 -23.22 16.80
C VAL A 374 -2.21 -22.24 17.05
N ILE A 375 -2.49 -21.08 17.67
CA ILE A 375 -1.47 -20.07 17.98
C ILE A 375 -0.43 -20.63 18.95
N ASN A 376 -0.83 -21.40 19.95
CA ASN A 376 0.08 -22.01 20.91
C ASN A 376 0.95 -23.11 20.29
N GLU A 377 0.40 -23.95 19.41
CA GLU A 377 1.17 -25.01 18.73
C GLU A 377 2.18 -24.41 17.74
N LEU A 378 1.82 -23.34 17.00
CA LEU A 378 2.75 -22.57 16.18
C LEU A 378 3.92 -21.99 17.01
N ILE A 379 3.61 -21.25 18.09
CA ILE A 379 4.59 -20.62 18.98
C ILE A 379 5.50 -21.65 19.67
N LYS A 380 4.96 -22.81 20.06
CA LYS A 380 5.68 -23.94 20.68
C LYS A 380 6.82 -24.46 19.80
N HIS A 381 6.67 -24.43 18.48
CA HIS A 381 7.72 -24.80 17.51
C HIS A 381 8.48 -23.59 16.94
N GLY A 382 8.27 -22.39 17.49
CA GLY A 382 8.96 -21.16 17.07
C GLY A 382 8.40 -20.47 15.82
N ILE A 383 7.25 -20.93 15.30
CA ILE A 383 6.61 -20.33 14.12
C ILE A 383 5.78 -19.12 14.54
N GLN A 384 6.09 -17.94 14.00
CA GLN A 384 5.44 -16.68 14.38
C GLN A 384 4.06 -16.53 13.72
N PRO A 385 2.96 -16.35 14.49
CA PRO A 385 1.63 -16.14 13.94
C PRO A 385 1.42 -14.68 13.47
N HIS A 386 1.00 -14.50 12.22
CA HIS A 386 0.47 -13.25 11.65
C HIS A 386 -1.05 -13.40 11.47
N ALA A 387 -1.88 -12.52 12.03
CA ALA A 387 -3.34 -12.65 11.90
C ALA A 387 -3.93 -11.71 10.86
N THR A 388 -4.84 -12.23 10.03
CA THR A 388 -5.77 -11.47 9.18
C THR A 388 -7.13 -11.44 9.88
N LEU A 389 -7.70 -10.25 10.09
CA LEU A 389 -8.92 -10.09 10.88
C LEU A 389 -10.21 -10.43 10.11
N ILE A 390 -10.30 -10.10 8.82
CA ILE A 390 -11.38 -10.55 7.93
C ILE A 390 -10.81 -10.99 6.59
N HIS A 391 -11.31 -12.11 6.08
CA HIS A 391 -10.85 -12.73 4.84
C HIS A 391 -12.06 -13.26 4.04
N PHE A 392 -12.88 -12.32 3.54
CA PHE A 392 -14.18 -12.57 2.87
C PHE A 392 -15.28 -13.24 3.73
N ASP A 393 -15.10 -13.30 5.06
CA ASP A 393 -15.99 -14.00 6.00
C ASP A 393 -16.82 -13.07 6.90
N LEU A 394 -17.55 -12.10 6.32
CA LEU A 394 -18.39 -11.19 7.10
C LEU A 394 -19.54 -11.96 7.79
N PRO A 395 -19.84 -11.74 9.09
CA PRO A 395 -21.00 -12.35 9.74
C PRO A 395 -22.32 -11.88 9.11
N GLN A 396 -23.09 -12.80 8.53
CA GLN A 396 -24.34 -12.55 7.80
C GLN A 396 -25.29 -11.59 8.52
N ALA A 397 -25.44 -11.71 9.84
CA ALA A 397 -26.31 -10.85 10.65
C ALA A 397 -25.95 -9.34 10.62
N LEU A 398 -24.77 -8.95 10.12
CA LEU A 398 -24.40 -7.55 9.88
C LEU A 398 -24.71 -7.10 8.45
N GLU A 399 -24.72 -8.02 7.48
CA GLU A 399 -25.24 -7.79 6.13
C GLU A 399 -26.76 -7.63 6.20
N ASP A 400 -27.47 -8.55 6.85
CA ASP A 400 -28.94 -8.52 7.03
C ASP A 400 -29.45 -7.24 7.74
N GLU A 401 -28.72 -6.73 8.73
CA GLU A 401 -29.15 -5.58 9.54
C GLU A 401 -28.91 -4.22 8.86
N TYR A 402 -27.96 -4.14 7.91
CA TYR A 402 -27.56 -2.85 7.33
C TYR A 402 -26.77 -2.85 6.00
N GLY A 403 -26.61 -3.98 5.32
CA GLY A 403 -25.78 -4.09 4.12
C GLY A 403 -24.28 -3.98 4.40
N GLY A 404 -23.83 -4.49 5.56
CA GLY A 404 -22.42 -4.64 5.92
C GLY A 404 -21.55 -3.42 5.59
N TRP A 405 -20.60 -3.59 4.66
CA TRP A 405 -19.65 -2.55 4.27
C TRP A 405 -20.28 -1.34 3.55
N LEU A 406 -21.52 -1.42 3.07
CA LEU A 406 -22.27 -0.26 2.59
C LEU A 406 -22.69 0.68 3.72
N SER A 407 -22.65 0.22 4.98
CA SER A 407 -23.02 1.03 6.15
C SER A 407 -21.83 1.55 6.94
N ARG A 408 -21.92 2.83 7.32
CA ARG A 408 -21.00 3.44 8.28
C ARG A 408 -21.06 2.81 9.69
N LYS A 409 -22.07 1.99 10.00
CA LYS A 409 -22.11 1.14 11.21
C LYS A 409 -20.90 0.19 11.27
N MET A 410 -20.49 -0.35 10.11
CA MET A 410 -19.45 -1.37 9.97
C MET A 410 -18.12 -0.99 10.63
N VAL A 411 -17.75 0.30 10.52
CA VAL A 411 -16.55 0.89 11.17
C VAL A 411 -16.52 0.61 12.68
N LYS A 412 -17.67 0.74 13.36
CA LYS A 412 -17.77 0.52 14.82
C LYS A 412 -17.71 -0.96 15.15
N ASP A 413 -18.48 -1.78 14.45
CA ASP A 413 -18.60 -3.21 14.75
C ASP A 413 -17.29 -3.96 14.44
N PHE A 414 -16.61 -3.63 13.34
CA PHE A 414 -15.28 -4.15 13.02
C PHE A 414 -14.21 -3.71 14.04
N THR A 415 -14.25 -2.44 14.49
CA THR A 415 -13.35 -1.97 15.57
C THR A 415 -13.59 -2.74 16.87
N ALA A 416 -14.85 -3.08 17.20
CA ALA A 416 -15.20 -3.83 18.41
C ALA A 416 -14.76 -5.31 18.32
N TYR A 417 -14.87 -5.93 17.14
CA TYR A 417 -14.34 -7.26 16.88
C TYR A 417 -12.80 -7.29 16.96
N ALA A 418 -12.11 -6.32 16.36
CA ALA A 418 -10.66 -6.18 16.52
C ALA A 418 -10.23 -6.00 17.99
N ASP A 419 -11.01 -5.28 18.81
CA ASP A 419 -10.78 -5.17 20.26
C ASP A 419 -10.87 -6.51 21.02
N VAL A 420 -11.60 -7.49 20.48
CA VAL A 420 -11.59 -8.87 20.96
C VAL A 420 -10.29 -9.55 20.52
N CYS A 421 -9.99 -9.60 19.22
CA CYS A 421 -8.80 -10.31 18.71
C CYS A 421 -7.49 -9.81 19.34
N PHE A 422 -7.32 -8.48 19.47
CA PHE A 422 -6.15 -7.89 20.13
C PHE A 422 -6.06 -8.24 21.63
N ARG A 423 -7.21 -8.42 22.31
CA ARG A 423 -7.25 -8.76 23.73
C ARG A 423 -6.96 -10.25 24.00
N GLU A 424 -7.53 -11.13 23.19
CA GLU A 424 -7.49 -12.57 23.41
C GLU A 424 -6.23 -13.26 22.81
N PHE A 425 -5.59 -12.65 21.81
CA PHE A 425 -4.46 -13.26 21.09
C PHE A 425 -3.22 -12.35 20.93
N GLY A 426 -3.33 -11.05 21.17
CA GLY A 426 -2.25 -10.08 20.95
C GLY A 426 -1.07 -10.17 21.93
N ASP A 427 -1.13 -11.07 22.91
CA ASP A 427 0.01 -11.48 23.73
C ASP A 427 0.98 -12.41 22.99
N ARG A 428 0.53 -13.08 21.91
CA ARG A 428 1.31 -13.98 21.04
C ARG A 428 1.36 -13.53 19.58
N VAL A 429 0.34 -12.84 19.09
CA VAL A 429 0.23 -12.34 17.70
C VAL A 429 0.74 -10.89 17.60
N LEU A 430 1.85 -10.71 16.88
CA LEU A 430 2.49 -9.40 16.70
C LEU A 430 2.09 -8.65 15.42
N TYR A 431 1.71 -9.35 14.35
CA TYR A 431 1.37 -8.72 13.07
C TYR A 431 -0.11 -8.90 12.74
N TRP A 432 -0.78 -7.78 12.47
CA TRP A 432 -2.23 -7.69 12.30
C TRP A 432 -2.60 -7.07 10.95
N THR A 433 -3.14 -7.87 10.06
CA THR A 433 -3.71 -7.43 8.78
C THR A 433 -5.20 -7.18 8.97
N THR A 434 -5.69 -5.96 8.75
CA THR A 434 -7.11 -5.67 9.02
C THR A 434 -8.05 -6.34 8.03
N MET A 435 -7.68 -6.43 6.75
CA MET A 435 -8.50 -7.04 5.70
C MET A 435 -7.58 -7.58 4.61
N ASN A 436 -7.92 -8.73 4.02
CA ASN A 436 -7.30 -9.21 2.79
C ASN A 436 -7.90 -8.54 1.55
N GLU A 437 -7.07 -8.29 0.55
CA GLU A 437 -7.47 -7.84 -0.80
C GLU A 437 -8.56 -6.78 -0.82
N ALA A 438 -8.39 -5.72 -0.02
CA ALA A 438 -9.46 -4.77 0.26
C ALA A 438 -10.09 -4.14 -1.00
N ASN A 439 -9.32 -4.05 -2.09
CA ASN A 439 -9.79 -3.65 -3.42
C ASN A 439 -10.58 -4.75 -4.15
N MET A 440 -10.05 -5.98 -4.29
CA MET A 440 -10.75 -7.06 -4.98
C MET A 440 -11.99 -7.54 -4.22
N PHE A 441 -11.99 -7.44 -2.89
CA PHE A 441 -13.19 -7.59 -2.06
C PHE A 441 -14.31 -6.63 -2.51
N THR A 442 -13.98 -5.35 -2.74
CA THR A 442 -14.97 -4.36 -3.19
C THR A 442 -15.40 -4.52 -4.65
N ILE A 443 -14.50 -4.93 -5.53
CA ILE A 443 -14.80 -5.14 -6.97
C ILE A 443 -15.63 -6.43 -7.15
N GLY A 444 -15.17 -7.55 -6.59
CA GLY A 444 -15.88 -8.82 -6.65
C GLY A 444 -17.23 -8.81 -5.94
N GLY A 445 -17.33 -8.09 -4.81
CA GLY A 445 -18.51 -8.09 -3.93
C GLY A 445 -19.59 -7.09 -4.30
N TYR A 446 -19.22 -5.93 -4.86
CA TYR A 446 -20.12 -4.79 -5.07
C TYR A 446 -20.07 -4.14 -6.47
N ASP A 447 -19.18 -4.57 -7.37
CA ASP A 447 -19.11 -4.09 -8.76
C ASP A 447 -19.54 -5.18 -9.75
N ILE A 448 -18.89 -6.36 -9.71
CA ILE A 448 -19.02 -7.44 -10.70
C ILE A 448 -19.97 -8.57 -10.22
N GLY A 449 -20.17 -8.71 -8.90
CA GLY A 449 -21.16 -9.62 -8.33
C GLY A 449 -20.76 -11.11 -8.32
N VAL A 450 -19.49 -11.43 -8.04
CA VAL A 450 -18.98 -12.83 -7.99
C VAL A 450 -18.54 -13.31 -6.62
N THR A 451 -18.11 -12.40 -5.74
CA THR A 451 -17.90 -12.72 -4.32
C THR A 451 -19.10 -12.19 -3.54
N PRO A 452 -19.39 -12.69 -2.34
CA PRO A 452 -20.45 -12.10 -1.52
C PRO A 452 -20.23 -10.60 -1.24
N PRO A 453 -21.31 -9.80 -1.14
CA PRO A 453 -22.73 -10.18 -1.20
C PRO A 453 -23.30 -10.37 -2.63
N GLN A 454 -22.45 -10.48 -3.66
CA GLN A 454 -22.83 -10.62 -5.08
C GLN A 454 -23.65 -9.42 -5.62
N HIS A 455 -23.37 -8.22 -5.12
CA HIS A 455 -24.00 -7.00 -5.59
C HIS A 455 -23.40 -6.55 -6.93
N CYS A 456 -24.27 -6.24 -7.90
CA CYS A 456 -23.93 -5.62 -9.18
C CYS A 456 -25.17 -4.97 -9.81
N SER A 457 -25.03 -4.25 -10.93
CA SER A 457 -26.15 -3.60 -11.61
C SER A 457 -26.02 -3.59 -13.13
N PRO A 458 -27.07 -3.93 -13.92
CA PRO A 458 -27.00 -3.90 -15.37
C PRO A 458 -26.63 -2.51 -15.94
N PRO A 459 -25.86 -2.44 -17.04
CA PRO A 459 -25.38 -3.53 -17.89
C PRO A 459 -24.10 -4.21 -17.40
N PHE A 460 -23.64 -3.93 -16.17
CA PHE A 460 -22.42 -4.47 -15.59
C PHE A 460 -22.68 -5.79 -14.83
N GLY A 461 -21.60 -6.44 -14.39
CA GLY A 461 -21.62 -7.77 -13.76
C GLY A 461 -21.56 -8.94 -14.76
N VAL A 462 -21.25 -10.15 -14.26
CA VAL A 462 -21.13 -11.37 -15.09
C VAL A 462 -22.35 -12.29 -15.06
N SER A 463 -23.25 -12.07 -14.11
CA SER A 463 -24.42 -12.89 -13.83
C SER A 463 -25.69 -12.03 -13.93
N ASN A 464 -26.86 -12.61 -13.67
CA ASN A 464 -28.10 -11.85 -13.62
C ASN A 464 -28.19 -11.05 -12.31
N CYS A 465 -27.59 -9.85 -12.29
CA CYS A 465 -27.54 -8.95 -11.15
C CYS A 465 -28.93 -8.72 -10.51
N SER A 466 -29.12 -9.27 -9.31
CA SER A 466 -30.39 -9.26 -8.57
C SER A 466 -30.54 -8.05 -7.64
N ALA A 467 -29.43 -7.52 -7.12
CA ALA A 467 -29.35 -6.37 -6.24
C ALA A 467 -27.98 -5.68 -6.36
N GLY A 468 -27.90 -4.41 -5.96
CA GLY A 468 -26.67 -3.63 -5.89
C GLY A 468 -26.60 -2.44 -6.86
N ASN A 469 -25.46 -1.75 -6.87
CA ASN A 469 -25.20 -0.59 -7.72
C ASN A 469 -23.69 -0.42 -7.97
N SER A 470 -23.19 -1.04 -9.04
CA SER A 470 -21.78 -1.03 -9.47
C SER A 470 -21.21 0.39 -9.58
N SER A 471 -22.03 1.38 -9.96
CA SER A 471 -21.59 2.77 -10.07
C SER A 471 -21.25 3.45 -8.72
N ILE A 472 -21.69 2.92 -7.58
CA ILE A 472 -21.59 3.63 -6.28
C ILE A 472 -21.06 2.72 -5.16
N GLU A 473 -21.57 1.50 -5.06
CA GLU A 473 -21.35 0.62 -3.91
C GLU A 473 -19.87 0.23 -3.67
N PRO A 474 -19.03 -0.06 -4.69
CA PRO A 474 -17.60 -0.33 -4.49
C PRO A 474 -16.89 0.83 -3.78
N TYR A 475 -17.20 2.08 -4.17
CA TYR A 475 -16.60 3.28 -3.59
C TYR A 475 -17.08 3.55 -2.16
N VAL A 476 -18.33 3.22 -1.85
CA VAL A 476 -18.88 3.31 -0.48
C VAL A 476 -18.25 2.25 0.43
N ALA A 477 -18.19 1.00 -0.04
CA ALA A 477 -17.56 -0.11 0.69
C ALA A 477 -16.07 0.18 0.98
N ALA A 478 -15.29 0.55 -0.05
CA ALA A 478 -13.87 0.91 0.10
C ALA A 478 -13.65 2.05 1.11
N HIS A 479 -14.52 3.06 1.10
CA HIS A 479 -14.45 4.16 2.07
C HIS A 479 -14.70 3.69 3.50
N HIS A 480 -15.71 2.85 3.75
CA HIS A 480 -15.96 2.30 5.07
C HIS A 480 -14.86 1.32 5.52
N ILE A 481 -14.26 0.56 4.61
CA ILE A 481 -13.10 -0.30 4.88
C ILE A 481 -11.90 0.54 5.35
N LEU A 482 -11.55 1.61 4.63
CA LEU A 482 -10.45 2.50 5.01
C LEU A 482 -10.69 3.17 6.38
N LEU A 483 -11.92 3.61 6.66
CA LEU A 483 -12.31 4.14 7.97
C LEU A 483 -12.27 3.07 9.09
N ALA A 484 -12.65 1.83 8.78
CA ALA A 484 -12.63 0.71 9.72
C ALA A 484 -11.19 0.28 10.06
N HIS A 485 -10.33 0.12 9.05
CA HIS A 485 -8.90 -0.11 9.21
C HIS A 485 -8.28 0.97 10.11
N ALA A 486 -8.49 2.25 9.78
CA ALA A 486 -7.87 3.36 10.51
C ALA A 486 -8.40 3.52 11.94
N SER A 487 -9.67 3.19 12.18
CA SER A 487 -10.25 3.09 13.52
C SER A 487 -9.62 1.95 14.34
N THR A 488 -9.44 0.77 13.73
CA THR A 488 -8.79 -0.40 14.32
C THR A 488 -7.30 -0.18 14.62
N ALA A 489 -6.53 0.41 13.71
CA ALA A 489 -5.14 0.78 13.95
C ALA A 489 -4.99 1.80 15.10
N LYS A 490 -5.88 2.81 15.15
CA LYS A 490 -5.93 3.80 16.23
C LYS A 490 -6.32 3.21 17.58
N LEU A 491 -7.17 2.18 17.60
CA LEU A 491 -7.45 1.39 18.80
C LEU A 491 -6.19 0.66 19.25
N TYR A 492 -5.52 -0.07 18.35
CA TYR A 492 -4.29 -0.82 18.65
C TYR A 492 -3.20 0.08 19.24
N LYS A 493 -2.88 1.18 18.53
CA LYS A 493 -1.89 2.19 18.93
C LYS A 493 -2.17 2.81 20.30
N LYS A 494 -3.43 2.93 20.72
CA LYS A 494 -3.82 3.54 22.00
C LYS A 494 -3.95 2.55 23.17
N LYS A 495 -4.31 1.30 22.90
CA LYS A 495 -4.70 0.33 23.96
C LYS A 495 -3.73 -0.84 24.11
N TYR A 496 -3.00 -1.19 23.04
CA TYR A 496 -2.27 -2.44 22.94
C TYR A 496 -0.79 -2.29 22.55
N GLN A 497 -0.46 -1.42 21.59
CA GLN A 497 0.89 -1.32 21.00
C GLN A 497 2.00 -1.09 22.06
N GLY A 498 1.76 -0.26 23.07
CA GLY A 498 2.71 -0.02 24.18
C GLY A 498 2.85 -1.16 25.21
N ARG A 499 2.32 -2.35 24.94
CA ARG A 499 2.46 -3.58 25.75
C ARG A 499 2.71 -4.82 24.90
N GLN A 500 2.09 -4.88 23.73
CA GLN A 500 2.16 -5.99 22.80
C GLN A 500 3.23 -5.78 21.73
N HIS A 501 3.69 -4.54 21.50
CA HIS A 501 4.77 -4.20 20.56
C HIS A 501 4.55 -4.65 19.10
N GLY A 502 3.30 -4.94 18.72
CA GLY A 502 2.92 -5.35 17.38
C GLY A 502 2.63 -4.20 16.41
N PHE A 503 2.23 -4.60 15.20
CA PHE A 503 2.08 -3.76 14.02
C PHE A 503 0.72 -4.01 13.36
N VAL A 504 0.07 -2.95 12.86
CA VAL A 504 -1.19 -3.04 12.11
C VAL A 504 -1.00 -2.58 10.67
N GLY A 505 -1.41 -3.41 9.71
CA GLY A 505 -1.40 -3.11 8.28
C GLY A 505 -2.72 -3.44 7.61
N ILE A 506 -2.81 -3.17 6.32
CA ILE A 506 -3.88 -3.64 5.42
C ILE A 506 -3.25 -4.42 4.26
N ASN A 507 -4.04 -5.25 3.58
CA ASN A 507 -3.63 -5.92 2.37
C ASN A 507 -4.47 -5.52 1.16
N VAL A 508 -3.83 -5.46 -0.01
CA VAL A 508 -4.44 -5.18 -1.32
C VAL A 508 -3.91 -6.15 -2.37
N TYR A 509 -4.73 -6.50 -3.36
CA TYR A 509 -4.24 -7.13 -4.59
C TYR A 509 -3.52 -6.07 -5.43
N ALA A 510 -2.35 -6.40 -5.96
CA ALA A 510 -1.47 -5.45 -6.64
C ALA A 510 -1.01 -6.01 -8.00
N TYR A 511 -1.80 -5.78 -9.04
CA TYR A 511 -1.34 -5.96 -10.42
C TYR A 511 -0.17 -5.01 -10.71
N TRP A 512 0.78 -5.45 -11.54
CA TRP A 512 1.68 -4.49 -12.20
C TRP A 512 1.10 -4.08 -13.56
N CYS A 513 0.82 -2.79 -13.71
CA CYS A 513 0.17 -2.23 -14.90
C CYS A 513 1.20 -1.80 -15.94
N VAL A 514 1.31 -2.57 -17.03
CA VAL A 514 2.24 -2.35 -18.14
C VAL A 514 1.50 -1.66 -19.30
N PRO A 515 2.03 -0.61 -19.94
CA PRO A 515 1.38 -0.04 -21.11
C PRO A 515 1.43 -1.00 -22.30
N TYR A 516 0.31 -1.20 -22.98
CA TYR A 516 0.20 -2.13 -24.12
C TYR A 516 1.06 -1.70 -25.32
N THR A 517 1.24 -0.40 -25.51
CA THR A 517 2.22 0.15 -26.46
C THR A 517 3.01 1.30 -25.85
N ASN A 518 4.14 1.66 -26.48
CA ASN A 518 4.92 2.85 -26.13
C ASN A 518 4.24 4.20 -26.48
N ALA A 519 2.96 4.19 -26.87
CA ALA A 519 2.21 5.41 -27.16
C ALA A 519 1.85 6.16 -25.86
N THR A 520 1.96 7.49 -25.87
CA THR A 520 1.81 8.32 -24.66
C THR A 520 0.45 8.16 -23.97
N ASN A 521 -0.61 7.85 -24.73
CA ASN A 521 -1.93 7.55 -24.19
C ASN A 521 -1.94 6.24 -23.38
N ASP A 522 -1.32 5.18 -23.87
CA ASP A 522 -1.24 3.88 -23.18
C ASP A 522 -0.35 3.97 -21.93
N VAL A 523 0.75 4.74 -21.99
CA VAL A 523 1.60 5.04 -20.82
C VAL A 523 0.82 5.80 -19.74
N ILE A 524 -0.01 6.78 -20.12
CA ILE A 524 -0.89 7.47 -19.17
C ILE A 524 -2.00 6.53 -18.67
N ALA A 525 -2.53 5.65 -19.52
CA ALA A 525 -3.55 4.66 -19.16
C ALA A 525 -3.04 3.64 -18.13
N ALA A 526 -1.80 3.15 -18.29
CA ALA A 526 -1.15 2.28 -17.32
C ALA A 526 -1.04 2.94 -15.94
N GLN A 527 -0.64 4.21 -15.86
CA GLN A 527 -0.67 4.96 -14.60
C GLN A 527 -2.09 5.09 -14.04
N ARG A 528 -3.12 5.37 -14.87
CA ARG A 528 -4.51 5.39 -14.38
C ARG A 528 -4.94 4.05 -13.79
N ALA A 529 -4.52 2.94 -14.37
CA ALA A 529 -4.80 1.62 -13.84
C ALA A 529 -4.08 1.37 -12.51
N THR A 530 -2.82 1.81 -12.36
CA THR A 530 -2.11 1.81 -11.07
C THR A 530 -2.84 2.67 -10.03
N ASP A 531 -3.32 3.86 -10.40
CA ASP A 531 -4.10 4.73 -9.51
C ASP A 531 -5.40 4.05 -9.03
N PHE A 532 -6.10 3.35 -9.93
CA PHE A 532 -7.38 2.68 -9.63
C PHE A 532 -7.22 1.36 -8.86
N PHE A 533 -6.30 0.47 -9.26
CA PHE A 533 -6.11 -0.82 -8.58
C PHE A 533 -5.34 -0.68 -7.26
N LEU A 534 -4.26 0.13 -7.23
CA LEU A 534 -3.36 0.25 -6.09
C LEU A 534 -3.55 1.58 -5.33
N GLY A 535 -3.54 2.71 -6.05
CA GLY A 535 -3.63 4.05 -5.45
C GLY A 535 -4.92 4.28 -4.65
N TRP A 536 -6.03 3.68 -5.07
CA TRP A 536 -7.35 3.78 -4.42
C TRP A 536 -7.34 3.50 -2.92
N PHE A 537 -6.55 2.52 -2.47
CA PHE A 537 -6.38 2.20 -1.06
C PHE A 537 -5.08 2.74 -0.47
N ILE A 538 -3.98 2.75 -1.23
CA ILE A 538 -2.66 3.16 -0.71
C ILE A 538 -2.55 4.68 -0.54
N GLU A 539 -3.05 5.51 -1.46
CA GLU A 539 -2.95 6.97 -1.33
C GLU A 539 -3.71 7.55 -0.13
N PRO A 540 -4.93 7.10 0.23
CA PRO A 540 -5.57 7.49 1.48
C PRO A 540 -4.71 7.19 2.72
N LEU A 541 -3.98 6.09 2.72
CA LEU A 541 -3.16 5.64 3.86
C LEU A 541 -1.81 6.38 3.94
N VAL A 542 -1.21 6.75 2.80
CA VAL A 542 0.07 7.47 2.75
C VAL A 542 -0.13 8.99 2.76
N PHE A 543 -1.05 9.51 1.97
CA PHE A 543 -1.26 10.94 1.73
C PHE A 543 -2.49 11.53 2.42
N GLY A 544 -3.51 10.72 2.73
CA GLY A 544 -4.73 11.14 3.46
C GLY A 544 -5.94 11.50 2.59
N ASP A 545 -5.87 11.26 1.27
CA ASP A 545 -6.97 11.46 0.32
C ASP A 545 -6.81 10.47 -0.85
N TYR A 546 -7.86 10.30 -1.66
CA TYR A 546 -7.83 9.43 -2.85
C TYR A 546 -6.98 10.01 -4.00
N PRO A 547 -6.57 9.21 -4.99
CA PRO A 547 -5.85 9.70 -6.18
C PRO A 547 -6.62 10.79 -6.94
N ASP A 548 -5.91 11.80 -7.44
CA ASP A 548 -6.51 12.89 -8.23
C ASP A 548 -7.17 12.37 -9.52
N THR A 549 -6.64 11.31 -10.13
CA THR A 549 -7.23 10.62 -11.28
C THR A 549 -8.61 10.04 -10.96
N MET A 550 -8.77 9.36 -9.81
CA MET A 550 -10.05 8.80 -9.38
C MET A 550 -11.06 9.91 -9.05
N LYS A 551 -10.66 10.91 -8.26
CA LYS A 551 -11.52 12.06 -7.89
C LYS A 551 -12.01 12.83 -9.13
N LYS A 552 -11.21 12.88 -10.20
CA LYS A 552 -11.57 13.46 -11.49
C LYS A 552 -12.55 12.58 -12.29
N ASN A 553 -12.28 11.28 -12.42
CA ASN A 553 -13.05 10.40 -13.30
C ASN A 553 -14.37 9.91 -12.66
N VAL A 554 -14.32 9.46 -11.42
CA VAL A 554 -15.49 8.97 -10.65
C VAL A 554 -16.39 10.14 -10.22
N GLY A 555 -15.78 11.28 -9.88
CA GLY A 555 -16.48 12.49 -9.47
C GLY A 555 -17.22 12.32 -8.15
N THR A 556 -18.48 12.76 -8.09
CA THR A 556 -19.29 12.79 -6.85
C THR A 556 -19.74 11.41 -6.34
N ARG A 557 -19.47 10.32 -7.08
CA ARG A 557 -19.75 8.94 -6.62
C ARG A 557 -18.67 8.41 -5.68
N LEU A 558 -17.45 8.97 -5.74
CA LEU A 558 -16.37 8.68 -4.79
C LEU A 558 -16.62 9.47 -3.49
N PRO A 559 -16.76 8.81 -2.32
CA PRO A 559 -16.90 9.50 -1.04
C PRO A 559 -15.70 10.42 -0.75
N THR A 560 -15.91 11.48 0.02
CA THR A 560 -14.85 12.43 0.38
C THR A 560 -14.55 12.35 1.88
N PHE A 561 -13.27 12.20 2.23
CA PHE A 561 -12.84 12.25 3.63
C PHE A 561 -13.04 13.66 4.18
N THR A 562 -13.74 13.80 5.31
CA THR A 562 -13.64 15.02 6.10
C THR A 562 -12.21 15.17 6.64
N LYS A 563 -11.80 16.39 6.99
CA LYS A 563 -10.47 16.66 7.53
C LYS A 563 -10.08 15.71 8.68
N ARG A 564 -11.02 15.40 9.58
CA ARG A 564 -10.81 14.50 10.73
C ARG A 564 -10.61 13.03 10.33
N GLU A 565 -11.13 12.63 9.17
CA GLU A 565 -10.97 11.27 8.63
C GLU A 565 -9.68 11.17 7.80
N SER A 566 -9.34 12.21 7.05
CA SER A 566 -8.02 12.36 6.42
C SER A 566 -6.90 12.28 7.47
N GLU A 567 -7.05 12.99 8.59
CA GLU A 567 -6.17 12.93 9.78
C GLU A 567 -6.24 11.61 10.58
N LEU A 568 -7.13 10.70 10.22
CA LEU A 568 -7.29 9.37 10.85
C LEU A 568 -6.70 8.25 10.00
N VAL A 569 -6.95 8.27 8.68
CA VAL A 569 -6.50 7.26 7.71
C VAL A 569 -5.03 7.48 7.33
N LYS A 570 -4.57 8.74 7.28
CA LYS A 570 -3.17 9.04 6.98
C LYS A 570 -2.23 8.50 8.07
N GLY A 571 -1.33 7.60 7.69
CA GLY A 571 -0.37 6.96 8.58
C GLY A 571 -0.99 5.95 9.55
N SER A 572 -2.12 5.32 9.18
CA SER A 572 -2.72 4.25 9.99
C SER A 572 -2.16 2.84 9.72
N CYS A 573 -1.31 2.68 8.71
CA CYS A 573 -0.54 1.45 8.47
C CYS A 573 0.87 1.57 9.04
N ASP A 574 1.29 0.57 9.84
CA ASP A 574 2.69 0.32 10.17
C ASP A 574 3.41 -0.45 9.04
N PHE A 575 2.66 -1.22 8.22
CA PHE A 575 3.14 -1.92 7.03
C PHE A 575 2.02 -2.10 5.98
N PHE A 576 2.38 -2.44 4.74
CA PHE A 576 1.44 -2.85 3.69
C PHE A 576 1.64 -4.32 3.31
N GLY A 577 0.54 -5.07 3.22
CA GLY A 577 0.50 -6.37 2.55
C GLY A 577 0.16 -6.19 1.07
N VAL A 578 0.84 -6.90 0.17
CA VAL A 578 0.49 -6.93 -1.25
C VAL A 578 0.32 -8.37 -1.74
N ASN A 579 -0.79 -8.65 -2.42
CA ASN A 579 -0.99 -9.92 -3.12
C ASN A 579 -0.67 -9.70 -4.60
N HIS A 580 0.25 -10.47 -5.15
CA HIS A 580 0.75 -10.25 -6.51
C HIS A 580 0.93 -11.58 -7.21
N TYR A 581 0.27 -11.76 -8.35
CA TYR A 581 0.33 -12.98 -9.15
C TYR A 581 0.60 -12.71 -10.64
N LEU A 582 0.18 -11.55 -11.14
CA LEU A 582 0.02 -11.23 -12.56
C LEU A 582 0.40 -9.78 -12.89
N ILE A 583 0.87 -9.59 -14.12
CA ILE A 583 0.92 -8.28 -14.80
C ILE A 583 -0.32 -8.07 -15.67
N MET A 584 -0.70 -6.82 -15.91
CA MET A 584 -1.83 -6.45 -16.77
C MET A 584 -1.35 -5.50 -17.86
N TYR A 585 -1.60 -5.80 -19.14
CA TYR A 585 -1.34 -4.83 -20.21
C TYR A 585 -2.51 -3.86 -20.35
N ILE A 586 -2.22 -2.57 -20.41
CA ILE A 586 -3.20 -1.48 -20.32
C ILE A 586 -3.16 -0.63 -21.57
N LYS A 587 -4.32 -0.45 -22.20
CA LYS A 587 -4.51 0.37 -23.42
C LYS A 587 -5.53 1.48 -23.16
N ASP A 588 -5.34 2.65 -23.74
CA ASP A 588 -6.21 3.81 -23.48
C ASP A 588 -7.62 3.63 -24.10
N SER A 589 -8.68 3.68 -23.26
CA SER A 589 -10.09 3.55 -23.70
C SER A 589 -10.95 4.71 -23.19
N PRO A 590 -10.78 5.93 -23.73
CA PRO A 590 -11.50 7.13 -23.29
C PRO A 590 -13.00 7.12 -23.68
N SER A 591 -13.51 6.01 -24.22
CA SER A 591 -14.92 5.72 -24.45
C SER A 591 -15.71 5.61 -23.15
N GLY A 592 -15.15 4.95 -22.12
CA GLY A 592 -15.86 4.69 -20.87
C GLY A 592 -16.36 5.97 -20.19
N LEU A 593 -15.53 7.02 -20.17
CA LEU A 593 -15.86 8.35 -19.62
C LEU A 593 -16.99 9.09 -20.37
N LYS A 594 -17.51 8.56 -21.48
CA LYS A 594 -18.63 9.13 -22.24
C LYS A 594 -19.97 8.47 -21.91
N MET A 595 -19.98 7.37 -21.15
CA MET A 595 -21.20 6.68 -20.74
C MET A 595 -21.89 7.39 -19.57
N GLU A 596 -23.22 7.35 -19.57
CA GLU A 596 -24.06 7.97 -18.54
C GLU A 596 -23.99 7.18 -17.22
N THR A 597 -24.12 5.85 -17.29
CA THR A 597 -23.81 4.90 -16.21
C THR A 597 -22.41 4.31 -16.40
N ARG A 598 -21.66 4.10 -15.31
CA ARG A 598 -20.26 3.64 -15.32
C ARG A 598 -19.96 2.80 -14.08
N ASP A 599 -19.37 1.63 -14.26
CA ASP A 599 -18.78 0.77 -13.21
C ASP A 599 -17.36 1.25 -12.86
N PHE A 600 -16.65 0.49 -12.03
CA PHE A 600 -15.24 0.72 -11.72
C PHE A 600 -14.35 0.79 -13.00
N ASN A 601 -14.59 -0.09 -13.96
CA ASN A 601 -13.77 -0.21 -15.18
C ASN A 601 -13.98 0.96 -16.15
N MET A 602 -15.22 1.40 -16.36
CA MET A 602 -15.53 2.56 -17.19
C MET A 602 -15.04 3.88 -16.58
N ASP A 603 -14.89 3.94 -15.26
CA ASP A 603 -14.25 5.07 -14.57
C ASP A 603 -12.72 5.09 -14.71
N MET A 604 -12.08 3.92 -14.69
CA MET A 604 -10.65 3.77 -15.01
C MET A 604 -10.36 4.14 -16.47
N ALA A 605 -11.32 3.82 -17.36
CA ALA A 605 -11.37 4.15 -18.78
C ALA A 605 -10.18 3.58 -19.57
N VAL A 606 -9.91 2.30 -19.38
CA VAL A 606 -8.85 1.55 -20.06
C VAL A 606 -9.41 0.26 -20.66
N GLU A 607 -8.72 -0.29 -21.64
CA GLU A 607 -8.92 -1.65 -22.12
C GLU A 607 -7.88 -2.53 -21.43
N LEU A 608 -8.36 -3.51 -20.65
CA LEU A 608 -7.52 -4.47 -19.92
C LEU A 608 -7.18 -5.62 -20.85
N ILE A 609 -5.95 -5.63 -21.36
CA ILE A 609 -5.44 -6.69 -22.21
C ILE A 609 -4.71 -7.69 -21.32
N CYS A 610 -5.46 -8.66 -20.80
CA CYS A 610 -4.86 -9.89 -20.30
C CYS A 610 -4.18 -10.63 -21.45
N MET A 611 -3.09 -11.34 -21.15
CA MET A 611 -2.60 -12.35 -22.08
C MET A 611 -3.63 -13.47 -22.18
N LEU A 612 -4.13 -13.67 -23.40
CA LEU A 612 -5.18 -14.62 -23.72
C LEU A 612 -4.64 -16.06 -23.63
N LEU A 613 -4.60 -16.63 -22.41
CA LEU A 613 -4.34 -18.06 -22.21
C LEU A 613 -4.79 -18.61 -20.84
N ILE A 614 -4.54 -17.88 -19.74
CA ILE A 614 -4.78 -18.39 -18.37
C ILE A 614 -5.77 -17.53 -17.62
N LEU A 615 -7.03 -17.69 -18.02
CA LEU A 615 -8.22 -17.26 -17.31
C LEU A 615 -9.28 -18.31 -17.62
N THR A 616 -9.96 -18.81 -16.61
CA THR A 616 -11.12 -19.69 -16.81
C THR A 616 -12.23 -18.95 -17.57
N GLU A 617 -13.22 -19.66 -18.12
CA GLU A 617 -14.39 -19.00 -18.72
C GLU A 617 -15.09 -18.03 -17.76
N LEU A 618 -14.96 -18.24 -16.45
CA LEU A 618 -15.51 -17.36 -15.42
C LEU A 618 -14.77 -16.01 -15.38
N GLU A 619 -13.44 -16.02 -15.41
CA GLU A 619 -12.61 -14.81 -15.36
C GLU A 619 -12.57 -14.07 -16.72
N LEU A 620 -12.66 -14.81 -17.83
CA LEU A 620 -12.89 -14.20 -19.15
C LEU A 620 -14.23 -13.44 -19.17
N ARG A 621 -15.26 -13.91 -18.45
CA ARG A 621 -16.50 -13.14 -18.25
C ARG A 621 -16.25 -11.93 -17.33
N LEU A 622 -15.52 -12.06 -16.20
CA LEU A 622 -15.21 -10.95 -15.27
C LEU A 622 -14.64 -9.72 -15.99
N LEU A 623 -13.76 -9.93 -16.95
CA LEU A 623 -13.07 -8.84 -17.66
C LEU A 623 -13.74 -8.45 -18.99
N SER A 624 -14.49 -9.36 -19.62
CA SER A 624 -15.19 -9.05 -20.88
C SER A 624 -16.57 -8.41 -20.68
N SER A 625 -17.16 -8.50 -19.48
CA SER A 625 -18.47 -7.88 -19.19
C SER A 625 -18.43 -6.35 -19.13
N SER A 626 -17.26 -5.73 -18.95
CA SER A 626 -17.12 -4.26 -18.87
C SER A 626 -17.13 -3.57 -20.24
N GLY A 627 -18.06 -3.95 -21.13
CA GLY A 627 -18.45 -3.21 -22.35
C GLY A 627 -17.36 -2.89 -23.39
N GLY A 628 -16.17 -3.48 -23.30
CA GLY A 628 -15.07 -3.29 -24.25
C GLY A 628 -15.22 -4.16 -25.49
N ALA A 629 -14.97 -3.61 -26.68
CA ALA A 629 -15.20 -4.31 -27.93
C ALA A 629 -14.20 -5.45 -28.18
N THR A 630 -14.69 -6.70 -28.17
CA THR A 630 -13.92 -7.94 -28.41
C THR A 630 -13.44 -8.14 -29.86
N SER A 631 -13.40 -7.08 -30.68
CA SER A 631 -13.22 -7.13 -32.14
C SER A 631 -11.84 -6.68 -32.64
N SER A 632 -10.78 -6.72 -31.81
CA SER A 632 -9.45 -6.22 -32.21
C SER A 632 -8.25 -6.97 -31.61
N LEU A 633 -8.39 -8.26 -31.30
CA LEU A 633 -7.28 -9.12 -30.84
C LEU A 633 -6.58 -9.87 -32.01
N ARG A 634 -6.02 -9.10 -32.95
CA ARG A 634 -4.94 -9.55 -33.86
C ARG A 634 -3.92 -8.42 -33.99
N GLY A 635 -2.76 -8.57 -33.35
CA GLY A 635 -1.67 -7.60 -33.45
C GLY A 635 -0.83 -7.32 -32.20
N ALA A 636 -1.02 -8.07 -31.10
CA ALA A 636 -0.11 -8.01 -29.96
C ALA A 636 1.24 -8.67 -30.33
N PRO A 637 2.39 -7.99 -30.16
CA PRO A 637 3.70 -8.62 -30.30
C PRO A 637 4.07 -9.36 -29.01
N TYR A 638 3.50 -10.56 -28.83
CA TYR A 638 3.91 -11.50 -27.78
C TYR A 638 4.60 -12.70 -28.43
N GLU A 639 5.81 -13.02 -27.97
CA GLU A 639 6.42 -14.32 -28.29
C GLU A 639 5.63 -15.40 -27.57
N GLN A 640 5.02 -16.31 -28.33
CA GLN A 640 4.06 -17.29 -27.84
C GLN A 640 4.75 -18.42 -27.07
N GLY A 641 5.21 -18.13 -25.85
CA GLY A 641 5.78 -19.12 -24.94
C GLY A 641 4.73 -20.12 -24.44
N ASP A 642 5.09 -21.40 -24.39
CA ASP A 642 4.23 -22.58 -24.15
C ASP A 642 3.65 -22.66 -22.71
N THR A 643 2.90 -21.65 -22.28
CA THR A 643 2.27 -21.62 -20.96
C THR A 643 0.91 -22.33 -21.00
N PRO A 644 0.67 -23.42 -20.24
CA PRO A 644 -0.59 -24.15 -20.27
C PRO A 644 -1.78 -23.30 -19.78
N PRO A 645 -3.03 -23.56 -20.24
CA PRO A 645 -4.20 -22.74 -19.89
C PRO A 645 -4.58 -22.67 -18.39
N ASN A 646 -3.94 -23.47 -17.55
CA ASN A 646 -4.24 -23.61 -16.12
C ASN A 646 -3.13 -23.04 -15.20
N GLU A 647 -2.11 -22.37 -15.75
CA GLU A 647 -0.85 -21.99 -15.08
C GLU A 647 -0.48 -20.51 -15.29
N PHE A 648 -0.44 -19.66 -14.26
CA PHE A 648 -0.19 -18.22 -14.46
C PHE A 648 1.15 -17.92 -15.18
N PRO A 649 1.21 -16.86 -16.03
CA PRO A 649 2.43 -16.51 -16.77
C PRO A 649 3.58 -16.11 -15.84
N LEU A 650 4.75 -16.70 -16.06
CA LEU A 650 5.95 -16.43 -15.27
C LEU A 650 6.52 -15.03 -15.57
N THR A 651 6.02 -14.03 -14.86
CA THR A 651 6.30 -12.60 -15.09
C THR A 651 6.90 -11.90 -13.85
N PRO A 652 7.95 -12.45 -13.22
CA PRO A 652 8.43 -12.03 -11.89
C PRO A 652 9.00 -10.60 -11.85
N SER A 653 9.38 -10.03 -13.00
CA SER A 653 9.70 -8.60 -13.13
C SER A 653 8.55 -7.68 -12.71
N GLY A 654 7.28 -8.13 -12.80
CA GLY A 654 6.13 -7.38 -12.28
C GLY A 654 6.21 -7.14 -10.77
N LEU A 655 6.75 -8.10 -10.01
CA LEU A 655 6.94 -7.94 -8.57
C LEU A 655 8.09 -6.97 -8.25
N LEU A 656 9.17 -7.03 -9.02
CA LEU A 656 10.29 -6.10 -8.89
C LEU A 656 9.83 -4.65 -9.13
N GLU A 657 9.15 -4.39 -10.24
CA GLU A 657 8.66 -3.05 -10.59
C GLU A 657 7.59 -2.54 -9.60
N LEU A 658 6.70 -3.42 -9.10
CA LEU A 658 5.75 -3.08 -8.04
C LEU A 658 6.46 -2.63 -6.75
N LEU A 659 7.50 -3.35 -6.32
CA LEU A 659 8.26 -3.04 -5.12
C LEU A 659 9.15 -1.79 -5.30
N GLU A 660 9.64 -1.55 -6.51
CA GLU A 660 10.26 -0.28 -6.92
C GLU A 660 9.26 0.88 -6.87
N TYR A 661 8.02 0.69 -7.31
CA TYR A 661 6.97 1.71 -7.24
C TYR A 661 6.64 2.09 -5.78
N PHE A 662 6.52 1.10 -4.88
CA PHE A 662 6.38 1.36 -3.44
C PHE A 662 7.58 2.13 -2.85
N LYS A 663 8.81 1.80 -3.27
CA LYS A 663 10.04 2.51 -2.87
C LYS A 663 10.03 3.96 -3.34
N GLN A 664 9.71 4.20 -4.60
CA GLN A 664 9.89 5.49 -5.27
C GLN A 664 8.73 6.47 -5.03
N PHE A 665 7.47 6.00 -5.01
CA PHE A 665 6.29 6.87 -4.95
C PHE A 665 5.67 6.97 -3.56
N TYR A 666 5.66 5.87 -2.79
CA TYR A 666 5.06 5.85 -1.44
C TYR A 666 6.07 6.02 -0.30
N GLY A 667 7.34 6.30 -0.62
CA GLY A 667 8.37 6.61 0.38
C GLY A 667 9.00 5.38 1.05
N ASN A 668 8.98 4.23 0.38
CA ASN A 668 9.57 2.97 0.85
C ASN A 668 9.05 2.47 2.22
N PRO A 669 7.72 2.36 2.41
CA PRO A 669 7.14 1.80 3.63
C PRO A 669 7.49 0.30 3.76
N PRO A 670 7.36 -0.32 4.95
CA PRO A 670 7.52 -1.76 5.08
C PRO A 670 6.46 -2.49 4.25
N VAL A 671 6.89 -3.32 3.29
CA VAL A 671 6.01 -4.12 2.44
C VAL A 671 6.22 -5.60 2.73
N TYR A 672 5.14 -6.36 2.85
CA TYR A 672 5.17 -7.82 2.82
C TYR A 672 4.38 -8.29 1.60
N VAL A 673 5.00 -9.06 0.71
CA VAL A 673 4.28 -9.77 -0.35
C VAL A 673 3.50 -10.86 0.36
N HIS A 674 2.21 -10.64 0.60
CA HIS A 674 1.36 -11.41 1.51
C HIS A 674 0.74 -12.64 0.85
N GLU A 675 0.66 -12.65 -0.48
CA GLU A 675 0.32 -13.82 -1.31
C GLU A 675 0.98 -13.68 -2.69
N ASN A 676 1.58 -14.78 -3.16
CA ASN A 676 2.13 -14.97 -4.50
C ASN A 676 2.21 -16.48 -4.75
N GLY A 677 1.67 -16.99 -5.87
CA GLY A 677 1.47 -18.43 -6.03
C GLY A 677 1.24 -18.89 -7.46
N GLN A 678 1.52 -20.16 -7.75
CA GLN A 678 1.23 -20.75 -9.06
C GLN A 678 0.00 -21.64 -9.01
N GLN A 679 -0.95 -21.39 -9.91
CA GLN A 679 -2.08 -22.27 -10.14
C GLN A 679 -1.62 -23.54 -10.86
N THR A 680 -2.15 -24.69 -10.45
CA THR A 680 -2.18 -25.93 -11.24
C THR A 680 -3.58 -26.55 -11.14
N GLN A 681 -3.95 -27.44 -12.06
CA GLN A 681 -5.15 -28.28 -11.89
C GLN A 681 -4.97 -29.20 -10.67
N ARG A 682 -6.03 -29.47 -9.89
CA ARG A 682 -5.95 -30.31 -8.68
C ARG A 682 -5.58 -31.76 -8.97
N ASN A 683 -6.15 -32.34 -10.02
CA ASN A 683 -5.90 -33.73 -10.43
C ASN A 683 -4.59 -33.90 -11.22
N ALA A 684 -3.67 -32.93 -11.15
CA ALA A 684 -2.34 -33.05 -11.71
C ALA A 684 -1.45 -33.97 -10.86
N THR A 685 -0.30 -34.36 -11.41
CA THR A 685 0.74 -35.08 -10.67
C THR A 685 1.30 -34.26 -9.51
N LEU A 686 1.81 -34.94 -8.46
CA LEU A 686 2.61 -34.32 -7.39
C LEU A 686 3.93 -33.71 -7.90
N ILE A 687 4.30 -33.95 -9.17
CA ILE A 687 5.47 -33.37 -9.85
C ILE A 687 5.08 -32.02 -10.47
N ASP A 688 4.94 -31.00 -9.62
CA ASP A 688 4.45 -29.66 -9.97
C ASP A 688 5.58 -28.69 -10.36
N THR A 689 6.44 -29.11 -11.29
CA THR A 689 7.60 -28.32 -11.80
C THR A 689 7.28 -26.86 -12.19
N PRO A 690 6.10 -26.49 -12.73
CA PRO A 690 5.72 -25.08 -12.92
C PRO A 690 5.74 -24.24 -11.64
N ARG A 691 5.28 -24.79 -10.52
CA ARG A 691 5.26 -24.12 -9.20
C ARG A 691 6.68 -23.91 -8.66
N VAL A 692 7.59 -24.85 -8.91
CA VAL A 692 9.03 -24.71 -8.62
C VAL A 692 9.65 -23.56 -9.42
N ARG A 693 9.39 -23.48 -10.73
CA ARG A 693 9.89 -22.39 -11.59
C ARG A 693 9.33 -21.03 -11.17
N TYR A 694 8.06 -20.98 -10.78
CA TYR A 694 7.39 -19.78 -10.29
C TYR A 694 8.02 -19.26 -8.99
N LEU A 695 8.17 -20.14 -7.98
CA LEU A 695 8.87 -19.85 -6.73
C LEU A 695 10.27 -19.29 -6.97
N GLN A 696 11.07 -19.95 -7.83
CA GLN A 696 12.42 -19.50 -8.18
C GLN A 696 12.43 -18.08 -8.77
N GLY A 697 11.55 -17.80 -9.73
CA GLY A 697 11.45 -16.49 -10.39
C GLY A 697 11.07 -15.37 -9.43
N TYR A 698 9.97 -15.53 -8.70
CA TYR A 698 9.43 -14.47 -7.84
C TYR A 698 10.26 -14.23 -6.57
N ILE A 699 10.85 -15.27 -5.97
CA ILE A 699 11.81 -15.11 -4.85
C ILE A 699 13.08 -14.41 -5.34
N GLY A 700 13.56 -14.72 -6.55
CA GLY A 700 14.68 -14.02 -7.18
C GLY A 700 14.40 -12.52 -7.38
N SER A 701 13.25 -12.17 -7.98
CA SER A 701 12.87 -10.77 -8.19
C SER A 701 12.63 -9.98 -6.89
N LEU A 702 12.15 -10.63 -5.81
CA LEU A 702 12.14 -9.99 -4.48
C LEU A 702 13.57 -9.72 -3.98
N LEU A 703 14.47 -10.69 -4.08
CA LEU A 703 15.86 -10.54 -3.63
C LEU A 703 16.55 -9.38 -4.36
N ASP A 704 16.27 -9.18 -5.65
CA ASP A 704 16.80 -8.06 -6.42
C ASP A 704 16.12 -6.72 -6.08
N ALA A 705 14.81 -6.70 -5.79
CA ALA A 705 14.14 -5.51 -5.27
C ALA A 705 14.73 -5.07 -3.91
N VAL A 706 15.02 -6.03 -3.04
CA VAL A 706 15.68 -5.84 -1.74
C VAL A 706 17.10 -5.30 -1.93
N ARG A 707 17.91 -5.89 -2.82
CA ARG A 707 19.26 -5.40 -3.17
C ARG A 707 19.24 -3.97 -3.71
N ASN A 708 18.20 -3.61 -4.46
CA ASN A 708 17.96 -2.24 -4.94
C ASN A 708 17.44 -1.29 -3.84
N GLY A 709 17.29 -1.74 -2.59
CA GLY A 709 16.91 -0.93 -1.44
C GLY A 709 15.40 -0.88 -1.15
N SER A 710 14.59 -1.79 -1.71
CA SER A 710 13.18 -1.92 -1.31
C SER A 710 13.07 -2.36 0.15
N ASN A 711 12.18 -1.72 0.91
CA ASN A 711 11.86 -2.03 2.31
C ASN A 711 10.92 -3.25 2.42
N ALA A 712 11.09 -4.22 1.53
CA ALA A 712 10.32 -5.46 1.54
C ALA A 712 10.83 -6.37 2.67
N ARG A 713 9.90 -6.83 3.53
CA ARG A 713 10.16 -7.60 4.75
C ARG A 713 9.66 -9.04 4.68
N GLY A 714 9.04 -9.46 3.57
CA GLY A 714 8.66 -10.85 3.40
C GLY A 714 8.06 -11.22 2.04
N TYR A 715 8.18 -12.52 1.74
CA TYR A 715 7.58 -13.27 0.64
C TYR A 715 6.70 -14.38 1.20
N PHE A 716 5.39 -14.27 1.07
CA PHE A 716 4.42 -15.29 1.46
C PHE A 716 3.97 -16.07 0.21
N TYR A 717 4.12 -17.40 0.21
CA TYR A 717 3.72 -18.28 -0.92
C TYR A 717 2.28 -18.81 -0.80
N TRP A 718 1.44 -18.70 -1.85
CA TRP A 718 0.06 -19.23 -1.91
C TRP A 718 0.01 -20.54 -2.69
N SER A 719 -0.40 -21.68 -2.14
CA SER A 719 -0.81 -22.00 -0.77
C SER A 719 0.04 -23.16 -0.21
N PHE A 720 -0.08 -23.51 1.07
CA PHE A 720 0.69 -24.62 1.66
C PHE A 720 0.00 -25.94 1.44
N MET A 721 -1.32 -25.97 1.53
CA MET A 721 -2.14 -27.16 1.31
C MET A 721 -3.29 -26.82 0.36
N ASP A 722 -3.67 -27.76 -0.49
CA ASP A 722 -4.79 -27.57 -1.42
C ASP A 722 -6.11 -27.39 -0.68
N LEU A 723 -6.71 -26.21 -0.86
CA LEU A 723 -7.90 -25.73 -0.16
C LEU A 723 -9.06 -25.52 -1.15
N PHE A 724 -9.99 -24.61 -0.82
CA PHE A 724 -11.06 -24.15 -1.70
C PHE A 724 -10.71 -22.75 -2.20
N GLU A 725 -10.43 -22.62 -3.50
CA GLU A 725 -10.09 -21.36 -4.15
C GLU A 725 -11.38 -20.62 -4.56
N LEU A 726 -11.49 -19.32 -4.29
CA LEU A 726 -12.78 -18.60 -4.41
C LEU A 726 -13.40 -18.65 -5.81
N LEU A 727 -12.57 -18.56 -6.85
CA LEU A 727 -13.00 -18.48 -8.25
C LEU A 727 -12.83 -19.81 -9.02
N GLY A 728 -11.97 -20.71 -8.52
CA GLY A 728 -11.66 -22.01 -9.14
C GLY A 728 -12.14 -23.24 -8.36
N GLY A 729 -12.83 -23.03 -7.23
CA GLY A 729 -13.44 -24.06 -6.40
C GLY A 729 -12.42 -25.09 -5.88
N TYR A 730 -12.63 -26.35 -6.23
CA TYR A 730 -11.67 -27.44 -6.01
C TYR A 730 -10.97 -27.92 -7.29
N ASP A 731 -11.30 -27.39 -8.46
CA ASP A 731 -10.67 -27.84 -9.72
C ASP A 731 -9.26 -27.24 -9.89
N THR A 732 -9.04 -26.05 -9.34
CA THR A 732 -7.74 -25.39 -9.19
C THR A 732 -7.06 -25.75 -7.87
N SER A 733 -5.73 -25.71 -7.87
CA SER A 733 -4.89 -25.96 -6.69
C SER A 733 -3.69 -25.02 -6.68
N PHE A 734 -3.37 -24.46 -5.52
CA PHE A 734 -2.16 -23.64 -5.32
C PHE A 734 -1.17 -24.27 -4.32
N GLY A 735 -1.55 -25.36 -3.66
CA GLY A 735 -0.87 -25.93 -2.50
C GLY A 735 0.49 -26.55 -2.79
N LEU A 736 1.47 -26.35 -1.90
CA LEU A 736 2.71 -27.13 -1.84
C LEU A 736 2.44 -28.60 -1.46
N PHE A 737 1.42 -28.85 -0.65
CA PHE A 737 0.92 -30.16 -0.26
C PHE A 737 -0.44 -30.41 -0.91
N TYR A 738 -0.58 -31.55 -1.59
CA TYR A 738 -1.87 -32.06 -2.03
C TYR A 738 -2.70 -32.50 -0.83
N VAL A 739 -4.01 -32.25 -0.87
CA VAL A 739 -4.97 -32.72 0.14
C VAL A 739 -5.97 -33.63 -0.56
N ASP A 740 -5.99 -34.91 -0.17
CA ASP A 740 -6.98 -35.85 -0.70
C ASP A 740 -8.33 -35.61 -0.03
N LEU A 741 -9.34 -35.23 -0.82
CA LEU A 741 -10.71 -35.00 -0.34
C LEU A 741 -11.53 -36.30 -0.24
N ASN A 742 -11.01 -37.41 -0.78
CA ASN A 742 -11.65 -38.73 -0.70
C ASN A 742 -11.20 -39.51 0.55
N ASP A 743 -10.03 -39.16 1.09
CA ASP A 743 -9.54 -39.66 2.37
C ASP A 743 -10.35 -39.03 3.52
N LYS A 744 -10.83 -39.85 4.45
CA LYS A 744 -11.65 -39.41 5.59
C LYS A 744 -10.89 -38.51 6.56
N ASP A 745 -9.57 -38.70 6.64
CA ASP A 745 -8.68 -37.92 7.49
C ASP A 745 -8.07 -36.72 6.73
N LEU A 746 -8.48 -36.53 5.46
CA LEU A 746 -8.08 -35.45 4.54
C LEU A 746 -6.56 -35.41 4.36
N LYS A 747 -5.93 -36.56 4.13
CA LYS A 747 -4.49 -36.74 4.22
C LYS A 747 -3.70 -35.84 3.27
N ARG A 748 -2.61 -35.26 3.82
CA ARG A 748 -1.68 -34.35 3.13
C ARG A 748 -0.55 -35.14 2.46
N TYR A 749 -0.17 -34.75 1.25
CA TYR A 749 0.94 -35.35 0.50
C TYR A 749 1.85 -34.24 -0.09
N PRO A 750 3.17 -34.23 0.15
CA PRO A 750 4.04 -33.20 -0.40
C PRO A 750 4.15 -33.30 -1.94
N LYS A 751 4.06 -32.15 -2.62
CA LYS A 751 4.41 -32.03 -4.05
C LYS A 751 5.91 -31.72 -4.18
N LEU A 752 6.44 -31.77 -5.41
CA LEU A 752 7.85 -31.42 -5.70
C LEU A 752 8.19 -30.01 -5.20
N SER A 753 7.25 -29.07 -5.29
CA SER A 753 7.36 -27.71 -4.74
C SER A 753 7.56 -27.66 -3.22
N ALA A 754 6.88 -28.52 -2.43
CA ALA A 754 7.13 -28.62 -0.99
C ALA A 754 8.56 -29.07 -0.69
N HIS A 755 9.05 -30.08 -1.40
CA HIS A 755 10.43 -30.56 -1.25
C HIS A 755 11.46 -29.51 -1.66
N TRP A 756 11.23 -28.80 -2.77
CA TRP A 756 12.11 -27.71 -3.19
C TRP A 756 12.11 -26.56 -2.17
N TYR A 757 10.93 -26.13 -1.70
CA TYR A 757 10.79 -25.03 -0.75
C TYR A 757 11.40 -25.36 0.62
N SER A 758 11.22 -26.59 1.12
CA SER A 758 11.83 -27.07 2.36
C SER A 758 13.36 -27.12 2.27
N ASN A 759 13.92 -27.54 1.13
CA ASN A 759 15.37 -27.51 0.91
C ASN A 759 15.90 -26.07 0.82
N PHE A 760 15.20 -25.19 0.10
CA PHE A 760 15.54 -23.77 -0.02
C PHE A 760 15.57 -23.06 1.35
N LEU A 761 14.51 -23.15 2.15
CA LEU A 761 14.45 -22.53 3.49
C LEU A 761 15.53 -23.06 4.45
N LYS A 762 15.92 -24.33 4.30
CA LYS A 762 16.96 -24.97 5.13
C LYS A 762 18.38 -24.80 4.59
N GLY A 763 18.59 -23.97 3.57
CA GLY A 763 19.91 -23.74 2.96
C GLY A 763 20.53 -24.98 2.29
N LYS A 764 19.72 -26.00 1.97
CA LYS A 764 20.18 -27.23 1.30
C LYS A 764 20.21 -27.01 -0.20
N ILE A 765 21.39 -26.69 -0.72
CA ILE A 765 21.59 -26.35 -2.13
C ILE A 765 21.23 -27.51 -3.04
N SER A 766 20.22 -27.27 -3.89
CA SER A 766 20.17 -27.86 -5.22
C SER A 766 20.92 -26.91 -6.17
N SER A 767 22.00 -27.37 -6.78
CA SER A 767 22.58 -26.68 -7.94
C SER A 767 21.64 -26.80 -9.15
N SER A 768 21.98 -26.19 -10.29
CA SER A 768 21.25 -26.43 -11.55
C SER A 768 21.20 -27.94 -11.92
N ASN A 769 22.25 -28.70 -11.59
CA ASN A 769 22.24 -30.16 -11.70
C ASN A 769 21.48 -30.82 -10.54
N GLY A 770 21.55 -30.25 -9.33
CA GLY A 770 20.81 -30.71 -8.15
C GLY A 770 19.30 -30.62 -8.30
N ALA A 771 18.77 -29.73 -9.16
CA ALA A 771 17.36 -29.72 -9.53
C ALA A 771 16.98 -31.04 -10.26
N ILE A 772 17.79 -31.48 -11.22
CA ILE A 772 17.63 -32.74 -11.94
C ILE A 772 17.86 -33.94 -11.01
N GLU A 773 18.72 -33.80 -10.00
CA GLU A 773 19.01 -34.84 -9.01
C GLU A 773 17.86 -35.00 -8.01
N VAL A 774 17.29 -33.90 -7.49
CA VAL A 774 16.05 -33.90 -6.72
C VAL A 774 14.89 -34.42 -7.56
N GLU A 775 14.76 -34.01 -8.82
CA GLU A 775 13.74 -34.54 -9.73
C GLU A 775 13.87 -36.06 -9.87
N LYS A 776 15.09 -36.61 -10.03
CA LYS A 776 15.36 -38.06 -10.05
C LYS A 776 15.08 -38.77 -8.72
N THR A 777 15.53 -38.23 -7.59
CA THR A 777 15.32 -38.86 -6.27
C THR A 777 13.85 -38.81 -5.86
N THR A 778 13.17 -37.68 -6.10
CA THR A 778 11.73 -37.55 -5.88
C THR A 778 10.92 -38.41 -6.85
N LEU A 779 11.34 -38.53 -8.13
CA LEU A 779 10.77 -39.53 -9.05
C LEU A 779 10.91 -40.95 -8.51
N SER A 780 12.09 -41.37 -8.02
CA SER A 780 12.26 -42.72 -7.47
C SER A 780 11.42 -42.97 -6.21
N LEU A 781 11.27 -41.96 -5.34
CA LEU A 781 10.43 -42.05 -4.15
C LEU A 781 8.94 -42.10 -4.50
N LEU A 782 8.47 -41.22 -5.39
CA LEU A 782 7.08 -41.22 -5.87
C LEU A 782 6.74 -42.50 -6.64
N GLN A 783 7.65 -43.03 -7.46
CA GLN A 783 7.48 -44.33 -8.12
C GLN A 783 7.39 -45.49 -7.11
N SER A 784 8.17 -45.44 -6.02
CA SER A 784 8.08 -46.45 -4.95
C SER A 784 6.74 -46.40 -4.19
N HIS A 785 6.16 -45.20 -4.02
CA HIS A 785 4.85 -45.03 -3.39
C HIS A 785 3.66 -45.27 -4.32
N ALA A 786 3.81 -45.08 -5.63
CA ALA A 786 2.81 -45.44 -6.65
C ALA A 786 2.81 -46.95 -6.99
N SER A 787 3.60 -47.76 -6.27
CA SER A 787 3.74 -49.21 -6.44
C SER A 787 3.18 -50.02 -5.26
N GLN A 788 2.30 -49.43 -4.43
CA GLN A 788 1.65 -50.04 -3.26
C GLN A 788 0.14 -49.80 -3.28
#